data_AF-A0A8J9ZRF5-F1
#
_entry.id   AF-A0A8J9ZRF5-F1
#
_cell.length_a   1.000
_cell.length_b   1.000
_cell.length_c   1.000
_cell.angle_alpha   90.00
_cell.angle_beta   90.00
_cell.angle_gamma   90.00
#
_symmetry.space_group_name_H-M   'P 1'
#
loop_
_entity.id
_entity.type
_entity.pdbx_description
1 polymer ?
#
loop_
_entity_poly.entity_id
_entity_poly.type
_entity_poly.pdbx_seq_one_letter_code
_entity_poly.pdbx_strand_id
1 'polypeptide(L)'
;MAKPIITCFHLFLVAAAGWEMSFGIPSNLWDLCPDNCNHGRDEDDVPWPSGCKERSGWIWCTSTCAPDESNMYYECLWCDSCITGKYLSRGACFDCRRNVADCEDYTCTTSTNSRCIQCMHDRGPGKKAYQLSSNGRTCTELCSWRRIFCYPGSCGSSNRPAYCTCATEFGGQNCLTMTARPTMQYCLGKVKRVENGAEKDTVEAGCMSTTATSTSWTNLRLTASTMQFEAEWKTSFQPSLTAWPRQYYINAYLVGVIAASADWRMERGGTSIRQGTMTCKLSNRDSPNTSMQDCTKNVMIPEEAQHGDEVHFTTKASNGGYVRIRNFDYSYLSTRTFYYTGREVSHSAHFTFDFHDPYHCSTRGPCTGEMLERGQAITKNGDITLRWSGWRDDDSGIGEYEYEVFKLRPFGEMLGMRGLSPIAGQTGTVGAAATQASIHLTEPGVYCIVLTVEDGCGPNDGNFVIARRFLIYDDNSTVEADTSGHHPMWAESASNVTGRVWQTNLQDGMGHGPQVTVSWPDHFCNQFHKHNKFLNAIEEHSSTILPGYEELTGQPPATRSREAIPNVNTIMMFQTDWAVDHQGGRSLGSPPGNWQNVTDMTSQSQSHDIPRQDGDTVRYWVRAFDVMGNFVDDYVTIHVDSSPPVIEDIFLSRGGVDTLAVHHSQDLFEMTVVFSAYDDHSGLHNIHWELHDMADPAVVHGEGQVAVRRPSTLHPECPPPFCTCIPKDEECYFRNHEFTPDANKMNISTGTHDHDYYIVITATNNAMLQSQGRFQITVDTSPPLPGHVHDSLPAETDLDFQQDSIIQASWEGFFDRESGVIFYMYGFAEECLTLENVTQFGNNLTVR
;
A
#
# COMPACT_ATOMS: atom_id res chain seq x y z
N MET A 1 125.74 4.09 38.07
CA MET A 1 125.94 5.40 37.39
C MET A 1 124.99 5.39 36.12
N ALA A 2 124.01 6.34 35.88
CA ALA A 2 122.76 6.28 34.94
C ALA A 2 122.00 7.67 34.44
N LYS A 3 120.77 7.79 33.67
CA LYS A 3 120.03 8.95 32.81
C LYS A 3 118.36 9.06 32.49
N PRO A 4 117.58 10.15 31.94
CA PRO A 4 116.01 10.41 31.70
C PRO A 4 115.20 10.87 30.29
N ILE A 5 113.88 11.43 30.13
CA ILE A 5 112.68 11.00 29.15
C ILE A 5 111.21 11.84 28.69
N ILE A 6 110.23 11.72 27.57
CA ILE A 6 108.73 12.41 27.14
C ILE A 6 107.41 11.86 26.09
N THR A 7 106.05 12.39 25.80
CA THR A 7 104.80 12.35 24.61
C THR A 7 103.03 12.18 24.38
N CYS A 8 102.11 11.54 23.38
CA CYS A 8 100.48 11.66 22.93
C CYS A 8 99.28 10.57 22.22
N PHE A 9 97.81 10.70 21.98
CA PHE A 9 96.57 9.84 21.19
C PHE A 9 94.85 10.19 20.86
N HIS A 10 93.70 9.36 20.35
CA HIS A 10 92.11 9.59 19.82
C HIS A 10 90.75 8.50 19.52
N LEU A 11 89.31 8.71 19.21
CA LEU A 11 87.96 7.77 18.74
C LEU A 11 86.26 8.14 18.45
N PHE A 12 85.18 7.44 17.68
CA PHE A 12 83.48 7.29 17.66
C PHE A 12 82.22 7.20 16.42
N LEU A 13 80.77 6.82 16.46
CA LEU A 13 79.46 6.76 15.37
C LEU A 13 77.79 6.14 15.49
N VAL A 14 76.57 6.28 14.61
CA VAL A 14 74.93 5.83 14.65
C VAL A 14 73.64 5.72 13.44
N ALA A 15 72.20 5.32 13.49
CA ALA A 15 70.74 5.64 12.68
C ALA A 15 69.40 4.73 11.88
N ALA A 16 67.91 4.91 11.76
CA ALA A 16 66.63 4.32 10.79
C ALA A 16 64.86 4.54 10.78
N ALA A 17 63.82 4.13 9.80
CA ALA A 17 62.14 4.26 9.56
C ALA A 17 61.09 3.84 8.19
N GLY A 18 59.62 3.95 7.93
CA GLY A 18 58.55 3.65 6.64
C GLY A 18 56.80 3.80 6.56
N TRP A 19 55.59 3.64 5.69
CA TRP A 19 54.76 3.40 4.25
C TRP A 19 53.09 3.77 3.76
N GLU A 20 52.07 3.09 2.93
CA GLU A 20 50.77 3.51 1.91
C GLU A 20 49.28 2.65 1.54
N MET A 21 48.03 2.64 0.69
CA MET A 21 46.94 3.23 -0.45
C MET A 21 45.33 2.60 -0.90
N SER A 22 44.27 3.04 -1.86
CA SER A 22 42.69 2.56 -2.27
C SER A 22 41.60 2.93 -3.61
N PHE A 23 40.24 2.44 -3.97
CA PHE A 23 39.07 2.73 -5.17
C PHE A 23 37.50 1.98 -5.40
N GLY A 24 36.20 2.05 -6.14
CA GLY A 24 35.09 2.67 -7.23
C GLY A 24 33.38 2.27 -7.45
N ILE A 25 32.27 2.89 -8.22
CA ILE A 25 30.58 2.82 -8.25
C ILE A 25 29.49 3.06 -9.61
N PRO A 26 28.04 3.33 -9.99
CA PRO A 26 26.37 3.31 -9.77
C PRO A 26 25.16 3.02 -11.02
N SER A 27 23.74 3.22 -11.42
CA SER A 27 22.14 3.75 -11.29
C SER A 27 20.86 3.29 -12.42
N ASN A 28 19.45 3.51 -12.85
CA ASN A 28 17.94 4.25 -12.93
C ASN A 28 16.52 3.55 -13.68
N LEU A 29 15.07 3.76 -13.95
CA LEU A 29 13.83 4.69 -14.57
C LEU A 29 12.07 4.50 -14.55
N TRP A 30 10.98 4.72 -15.54
CA TRP A 30 9.34 5.10 -15.52
C TRP A 30 7.91 4.61 -16.40
N ASP A 31 6.49 5.00 -16.25
CA ASP A 31 5.04 4.74 -17.05
C ASP A 31 3.55 5.68 -17.19
N LEU A 32 2.17 5.31 -17.57
CA LEU A 32 0.79 6.05 -18.18
C LEU A 32 -0.93 5.94 -17.89
N CYS A 33 -2.09 6.37 -18.68
CA CYS A 33 -3.69 6.69 -18.35
C CYS A 33 -5.12 6.62 -19.34
N PRO A 34 -6.54 6.91 -18.99
CA PRO A 34 -8.01 6.67 -19.68
C PRO A 34 -9.42 7.67 -19.78
N ASP A 35 -10.79 7.33 -20.19
CA ASP A 35 -12.22 8.13 -20.46
C ASP A 35 -13.74 7.37 -20.65
N ASN A 36 -15.18 7.64 -20.87
CA ASN A 36 -16.47 8.60 -21.16
C ASN A 36 -18.08 8.02 -20.94
N CYS A 37 -19.49 8.33 -21.23
CA CYS A 37 -20.68 9.21 -21.91
C CYS A 37 -22.37 9.01 -21.62
N ASN A 38 -23.54 9.68 -22.18
CA ASN A 38 -25.15 9.63 -21.82
C ASN A 38 -26.53 10.23 -22.66
N HIS A 39 -27.93 9.97 -22.33
CA HIS A 39 -29.49 10.48 -22.52
C HIS A 39 -30.65 10.21 -23.72
N GLY A 40 -32.10 10.15 -23.89
CA GLY A 40 -33.64 9.99 -23.33
C GLY A 40 -34.93 9.68 -24.39
N ARG A 41 -36.32 9.27 -24.48
CA ARG A 41 -37.78 8.92 -23.85
C ARG A 41 -38.98 8.11 -24.72
N ASP A 42 -40.27 7.65 -24.27
CA ASP A 42 -41.57 6.99 -24.96
C ASP A 42 -43.15 7.02 -24.32
N GLU A 43 -44.33 6.31 -24.74
CA GLU A 43 -45.77 5.96 -24.07
C GLU A 43 -47.21 5.50 -24.84
N ASP A 44 -48.26 4.63 -24.38
CA ASP A 44 -49.82 4.42 -24.80
C ASP A 44 -50.88 3.25 -24.21
N ASP A 45 -52.31 3.28 -24.20
CA ASP A 45 -53.44 2.14 -24.01
C ASP A 45 -55.11 2.36 -23.93
N VAL A 46 -56.14 1.41 -24.22
CA VAL A 46 -57.75 1.49 -24.05
C VAL A 46 -58.86 0.23 -24.17
N PRO A 47 -60.20 0.21 -23.66
CA PRO A 47 -61.35 -0.90 -23.69
C PRO A 47 -63.00 -0.65 -23.77
N TRP A 48 -64.05 -1.62 -23.85
CA TRP A 48 -65.65 -1.46 -23.68
C TRP A 48 -66.87 -2.59 -23.37
N PRO A 49 -68.02 -2.98 -24.14
CA PRO A 49 -69.55 -3.18 -23.77
C PRO A 49 -70.39 -4.60 -23.92
N SER A 50 -71.75 -5.02 -24.09
CA SER A 50 -73.29 -4.66 -24.20
C SER A 50 -74.46 -5.85 -24.03
N GLY A 51 -75.85 -5.78 -24.33
CA GLY A 51 -76.97 -6.92 -24.27
C GLY A 51 -78.61 -6.74 -24.47
N CYS A 52 -79.58 -7.78 -24.61
CA CYS A 52 -81.16 -7.71 -24.83
C CYS A 52 -82.23 -9.00 -24.66
N LYS A 53 -83.63 -8.99 -24.88
CA LYS A 53 -84.77 -10.09 -24.67
C LYS A 53 -86.35 -10.01 -25.19
N GLU A 54 -87.26 -11.08 -25.35
CA GLU A 54 -88.86 -11.12 -25.39
C GLU A 54 -89.79 -12.49 -25.51
N ARG A 55 -91.21 -12.61 -25.52
CA ARG A 55 -92.18 -13.90 -25.39
C ARG A 55 -93.73 -14.06 -25.97
N SER A 56 -94.48 -15.25 -26.04
CA SER A 56 -96.02 -15.51 -26.40
C SER A 56 -96.79 -16.98 -26.38
N GLY A 57 -98.19 -17.20 -26.53
CA GLY A 57 -99.02 -18.50 -26.92
C GLY A 57 -100.53 -18.95 -26.39
N TRP A 58 -101.48 -19.76 -27.09
CA TRP A 58 -102.86 -20.42 -26.64
C TRP A 58 -103.78 -21.40 -27.63
N ILE A 59 -104.92 -22.17 -27.25
CA ILE A 59 -105.87 -23.20 -28.00
C ILE A 59 -107.38 -23.62 -27.46
N TRP A 60 -108.33 -24.45 -28.12
CA TRP A 60 -109.80 -24.93 -27.71
C TRP A 60 -110.60 -26.22 -28.38
N CYS A 61 -111.92 -26.64 -28.07
CA CYS A 61 -112.80 -27.98 -28.27
C CYS A 61 -112.84 -28.79 -29.64
N THR A 62 -113.63 -29.92 -29.76
CA THR A 62 -113.41 -31.02 -30.78
C THR A 62 -114.48 -31.59 -31.78
N SER A 63 -115.70 -32.10 -31.43
CA SER A 63 -116.51 -32.94 -32.38
C SER A 63 -117.52 -32.19 -33.26
N THR A 64 -117.87 -32.74 -34.44
CA THR A 64 -118.63 -32.06 -35.52
C THR A 64 -120.14 -32.33 -35.51
N CYS A 65 -120.95 -31.27 -35.41
CA CYS A 65 -122.41 -31.32 -35.55
C CYS A 65 -122.83 -31.47 -37.03
N ALA A 66 -123.81 -32.33 -37.32
CA ALA A 66 -124.40 -32.52 -38.66
C ALA A 66 -125.70 -31.69 -38.83
N PRO A 67 -126.09 -31.30 -40.06
CA PRO A 67 -127.23 -30.40 -40.27
C PRO A 67 -128.59 -31.12 -40.23
N ASP A 68 -129.61 -30.38 -39.77
CA ASP A 68 -131.03 -30.69 -39.98
C ASP A 68 -131.71 -29.44 -40.58
N GLU A 69 -132.51 -29.62 -41.63
CA GLU A 69 -133.01 -28.53 -42.48
C GLU A 69 -134.30 -27.90 -41.95
N SER A 70 -134.24 -27.17 -40.83
CA SER A 70 -135.40 -26.36 -40.41
C SER A 70 -135.17 -25.09 -39.57
N ASN A 71 -134.00 -24.84 -38.96
CA ASN A 71 -133.83 -23.59 -38.17
C ASN A 71 -132.39 -23.04 -38.07
N MET A 72 -132.27 -21.71 -37.95
CA MET A 72 -131.00 -20.97 -38.07
C MET A 72 -130.37 -20.59 -36.72
N TYR A 73 -130.30 -21.54 -35.78
CA TYR A 73 -129.54 -21.40 -34.51
C TYR A 73 -128.85 -22.72 -34.15
N TYR A 74 -127.51 -22.73 -34.12
CA TYR A 74 -126.72 -23.90 -33.74
C TYR A 74 -126.42 -23.93 -32.24
N GLU A 75 -127.33 -24.51 -31.45
CA GLU A 75 -127.00 -24.99 -30.09
C GLU A 75 -126.48 -26.44 -30.17
N CYS A 76 -125.16 -26.62 -30.33
CA CYS A 76 -124.53 -27.93 -30.16
C CYS A 76 -124.51 -28.32 -28.67
N LEU A 77 -125.60 -28.94 -28.20
CA LEU A 77 -125.87 -29.20 -26.78
C LEU A 77 -125.05 -30.32 -26.12
N TRP A 78 -124.22 -31.07 -26.87
CA TRP A 78 -123.23 -32.06 -26.38
C TRP A 78 -121.88 -31.90 -27.16
N CYS A 79 -120.71 -31.85 -26.49
CA CYS A 79 -119.36 -32.12 -27.12
C CYS A 79 -119.05 -33.59 -26.76
N ASP A 80 -119.20 -34.57 -27.67
CA ASP A 80 -119.01 -36.02 -27.39
C ASP A 80 -117.61 -36.37 -26.89
N SER A 81 -116.63 -35.59 -27.34
CA SER A 81 -115.28 -35.55 -26.81
C SER A 81 -114.86 -34.12 -26.53
N CYS A 82 -114.16 -33.93 -25.42
CA CYS A 82 -113.53 -32.66 -25.10
C CYS A 82 -112.12 -32.58 -25.68
N ILE A 83 -111.59 -31.35 -25.86
CA ILE A 83 -110.13 -31.24 -26.02
C ILE A 83 -109.40 -31.75 -24.79
N THR A 84 -108.15 -32.13 -25.04
CA THR A 84 -107.04 -32.03 -24.10
C THR A 84 -107.22 -30.91 -23.06
N GLY A 85 -106.99 -31.21 -21.79
CA GLY A 85 -107.19 -30.28 -20.68
C GLY A 85 -108.60 -30.24 -20.09
N LYS A 86 -109.60 -30.89 -20.70
CA LYS A 86 -110.99 -30.93 -20.22
C LYS A 86 -111.54 -32.37 -20.14
N TYR A 87 -112.54 -32.60 -19.29
CA TYR A 87 -113.30 -33.85 -19.23
C TYR A 87 -114.79 -33.62 -19.53
N LEU A 88 -115.41 -34.63 -20.13
CA LEU A 88 -116.84 -34.63 -20.38
C LEU A 88 -117.60 -34.99 -19.08
N SER A 89 -118.54 -34.15 -18.69
CA SER A 89 -119.46 -34.42 -17.59
C SER A 89 -120.83 -33.86 -17.94
N ARG A 90 -121.87 -34.71 -17.90
CA ARG A 90 -123.26 -34.33 -18.22
C ARG A 90 -123.41 -33.55 -19.54
N GLY A 91 -122.65 -33.92 -20.58
CA GLY A 91 -122.71 -33.30 -21.91
C GLY A 91 -121.79 -32.09 -22.15
N ALA A 92 -121.21 -31.52 -21.09
CA ALA A 92 -120.35 -30.33 -21.18
C ALA A 92 -118.89 -30.60 -20.79
N CYS A 93 -117.98 -29.79 -21.35
CA CYS A 93 -116.53 -29.94 -21.17
C CYS A 93 -115.98 -29.02 -20.08
N PHE A 94 -115.75 -29.60 -18.91
CA PHE A 94 -115.19 -28.89 -17.75
C PHE A 94 -113.66 -29.04 -17.71
N ASP A 95 -112.94 -27.99 -17.30
CA ASP A 95 -111.49 -28.07 -17.15
C ASP A 95 -111.06 -29.12 -16.13
N CYS A 96 -110.03 -29.88 -16.48
CA CYS A 96 -109.29 -30.68 -15.52
C CYS A 96 -108.72 -29.73 -14.46
N ARG A 97 -108.96 -30.06 -13.18
CA ARG A 97 -108.47 -29.26 -12.06
C ARG A 97 -106.95 -29.16 -12.15
N ARG A 98 -106.42 -27.95 -12.33
CA ARG A 98 -104.98 -27.68 -12.49
C ARG A 98 -104.24 -27.81 -11.15
N ASN A 99 -104.03 -29.04 -10.70
CA ASN A 99 -103.42 -29.39 -9.41
C ASN A 99 -102.02 -30.01 -9.53
N VAL A 100 -101.47 -30.13 -10.74
CA VAL A 100 -100.09 -30.57 -10.98
C VAL A 100 -99.26 -29.34 -11.35
N ALA A 101 -98.31 -28.97 -10.50
CA ALA A 101 -97.38 -27.87 -10.79
C ALA A 101 -96.63 -28.13 -12.12
N ASP A 102 -96.30 -27.06 -12.84
CA ASP A 102 -95.48 -27.08 -14.07
C ASP A 102 -96.02 -28.01 -15.18
N CYS A 103 -97.35 -28.13 -15.29
CA CYS A 103 -98.05 -28.90 -16.32
C CYS A 103 -98.63 -28.02 -17.45
N GLU A 104 -98.31 -28.32 -18.71
CA GLU A 104 -98.82 -27.63 -19.91
C GLU A 104 -100.25 -28.15 -20.23
N ASP A 105 -100.37 -29.48 -20.43
CA ASP A 105 -101.62 -30.16 -20.83
C ASP A 105 -102.02 -31.28 -19.86
N TYR A 106 -103.33 -31.37 -19.61
CA TYR A 106 -103.94 -32.29 -18.65
C TYR A 106 -104.84 -33.33 -19.33
N THR A 107 -105.02 -34.47 -18.66
CA THR A 107 -106.14 -35.41 -18.89
C THR A 107 -106.83 -35.73 -17.58
N CYS A 108 -108.14 -35.95 -17.63
CA CYS A 108 -108.95 -36.37 -16.51
C CYS A 108 -110.24 -37.01 -17.01
N THR A 109 -110.91 -37.77 -16.14
CA THR A 109 -112.30 -38.21 -16.35
C THR A 109 -113.24 -37.71 -15.25
N THR A 110 -112.70 -37.06 -14.21
CA THR A 110 -113.44 -36.32 -13.18
C THR A 110 -112.67 -35.08 -12.74
N SER A 111 -113.34 -34.13 -12.07
CA SER A 111 -112.72 -32.92 -11.48
C SER A 111 -111.63 -33.17 -10.42
N THR A 112 -111.43 -34.43 -9.99
CA THR A 112 -110.51 -34.80 -8.90
C THR A 112 -109.39 -35.73 -9.34
N ASN A 113 -109.48 -36.37 -10.51
CA ASN A 113 -108.52 -37.39 -10.95
C ASN A 113 -107.50 -36.91 -11.99
N SER A 114 -107.40 -35.58 -12.19
CA SER A 114 -106.38 -34.89 -13.00
C SER A 114 -105.02 -35.57 -12.99
N ARG A 115 -104.53 -35.85 -14.19
CA ARG A 115 -103.14 -36.18 -14.50
C ARG A 115 -102.62 -35.18 -15.52
N CYS A 116 -101.36 -34.81 -15.40
CA CYS A 116 -100.65 -34.16 -16.48
C CYS A 116 -100.35 -35.18 -17.59
N ILE A 117 -100.42 -34.76 -18.86
CA ILE A 117 -99.96 -35.54 -20.01
C ILE A 117 -98.73 -34.93 -20.69
N GLN A 118 -98.55 -33.62 -20.57
CA GLN A 118 -97.36 -32.92 -21.05
C GLN A 118 -96.96 -31.83 -20.04
N CYS A 119 -95.75 -31.94 -19.50
CA CYS A 119 -95.20 -30.92 -18.62
C CYS A 119 -94.79 -29.68 -19.40
N MET A 120 -94.81 -28.51 -18.74
CA MET A 120 -94.41 -27.25 -19.35
C MET A 120 -93.01 -27.34 -19.93
N HIS A 121 -92.85 -26.86 -21.17
CA HIS A 121 -91.58 -26.86 -21.88
C HIS A 121 -91.03 -28.28 -22.14
N ASP A 122 -91.91 -29.28 -22.25
CA ASP A 122 -91.62 -30.49 -23.01
C ASP A 122 -91.64 -30.13 -24.50
N ARG A 123 -90.53 -30.38 -25.20
CA ARG A 123 -90.33 -30.07 -26.62
C ARG A 123 -89.81 -31.32 -27.36
N GLY A 124 -90.24 -32.50 -26.91
CA GLY A 124 -89.98 -33.78 -27.56
C GLY A 124 -88.83 -34.60 -26.93
N PRO A 125 -88.39 -35.69 -27.59
CA PRO A 125 -87.39 -36.60 -27.04
C PRO A 125 -86.08 -35.87 -26.73
N GLY A 126 -85.69 -35.93 -25.45
CA GLY A 126 -84.47 -35.31 -24.93
C GLY A 126 -84.50 -33.78 -24.73
N LYS A 127 -85.61 -33.08 -24.98
CA LYS A 127 -85.68 -31.61 -24.84
C LYS A 127 -86.80 -31.18 -23.88
N LYS A 128 -86.54 -31.26 -22.56
CA LYS A 128 -87.57 -31.01 -21.53
C LYS A 128 -87.03 -30.18 -20.37
N ALA A 129 -87.74 -29.13 -19.95
CA ALA A 129 -87.43 -28.47 -18.69
C ALA A 129 -88.04 -29.19 -17.47
N TYR A 130 -89.09 -29.99 -17.69
CA TYR A 130 -89.77 -30.76 -16.65
C TYR A 130 -90.09 -32.17 -17.16
N GLN A 131 -89.88 -33.18 -16.33
CA GLN A 131 -90.17 -34.58 -16.63
C GLN A 131 -91.47 -35.03 -15.97
N LEU A 132 -92.39 -35.57 -16.77
CA LEU A 132 -93.61 -36.21 -16.30
C LEU A 132 -93.32 -37.53 -15.59
N SER A 133 -93.90 -37.74 -14.41
CA SER A 133 -93.88 -39.02 -13.70
C SER A 133 -94.81 -40.06 -14.33
N SER A 134 -94.47 -41.34 -14.20
CA SER A 134 -95.22 -42.47 -14.78
C SER A 134 -96.69 -42.58 -14.34
N ASN A 135 -97.05 -42.00 -13.18
CA ASN A 135 -98.43 -41.94 -12.70
C ASN A 135 -99.19 -40.68 -13.16
N GLY A 136 -98.53 -39.76 -13.86
CA GLY A 136 -99.07 -38.50 -14.37
C GLY A 136 -99.33 -37.42 -13.31
N ARG A 137 -98.86 -37.58 -12.06
CA ARG A 137 -99.23 -36.67 -10.95
C ARG A 137 -98.18 -35.62 -10.58
N THR A 138 -96.99 -35.67 -11.17
CA THR A 138 -95.92 -34.71 -10.90
C THR A 138 -95.11 -34.40 -12.16
N CYS A 139 -94.88 -33.12 -12.42
CA CYS A 139 -93.83 -32.64 -13.30
C CYS A 139 -92.60 -32.32 -12.45
N THR A 140 -91.50 -33.04 -12.67
CA THR A 140 -90.25 -32.85 -11.91
C THR A 140 -89.34 -31.92 -12.68
N GLU A 141 -88.92 -30.80 -12.09
CA GLU A 141 -87.94 -29.89 -12.71
C GLU A 141 -86.64 -30.64 -13.07
N LEU A 142 -86.17 -30.44 -14.30
CA LEU A 142 -84.92 -30.95 -14.81
C LEU A 142 -83.91 -29.82 -15.01
N CYS A 143 -82.63 -30.16 -14.89
CA CYS A 143 -81.55 -29.26 -15.30
C CYS A 143 -81.67 -28.97 -16.80
N SER A 144 -81.87 -27.70 -17.13
CA SER A 144 -82.42 -27.27 -18.41
C SER A 144 -82.22 -25.78 -18.67
N TRP A 145 -82.60 -25.30 -19.85
CA TRP A 145 -82.38 -23.92 -20.29
C TRP A 145 -83.27 -22.86 -19.61
N ARG A 146 -84.25 -23.29 -18.80
CA ARG A 146 -85.34 -22.42 -18.32
C ARG A 146 -85.07 -21.75 -16.97
N ARG A 147 -84.48 -22.46 -16.02
CA ARG A 147 -84.46 -22.05 -14.60
C ARG A 147 -83.15 -22.37 -13.90
N ILE A 148 -82.77 -23.65 -13.82
CA ILE A 148 -81.47 -24.09 -13.30
C ILE A 148 -80.79 -24.98 -14.34
N PHE A 149 -79.53 -24.67 -14.66
CA PHE A 149 -78.65 -25.49 -15.49
C PHE A 149 -77.35 -25.75 -14.74
N CYS A 150 -76.81 -26.97 -14.82
CA CYS A 150 -75.56 -27.30 -14.13
C CYS A 150 -74.41 -27.33 -15.14
N TYR A 151 -73.62 -26.26 -15.23
CA TYR A 151 -72.48 -26.22 -16.16
C TYR A 151 -71.35 -25.24 -15.77
N PRO A 152 -70.08 -25.69 -15.68
CA PRO A 152 -69.62 -27.06 -15.84
C PRO A 152 -69.96 -27.93 -14.61
N GLY A 153 -70.52 -29.11 -14.86
CA GLY A 153 -71.04 -29.99 -13.81
C GLY A 153 -72.05 -31.00 -14.36
N SER A 154 -72.75 -31.70 -13.48
CA SER A 154 -73.87 -32.57 -13.85
C SER A 154 -74.93 -32.65 -12.74
N CYS A 155 -76.16 -33.00 -13.11
CA CYS A 155 -77.26 -33.27 -12.17
C CYS A 155 -77.45 -34.78 -11.90
N GLY A 156 -76.38 -35.56 -12.09
CA GLY A 156 -76.39 -37.03 -12.01
C GLY A 156 -77.34 -37.70 -13.01
N SER A 157 -77.54 -39.01 -12.83
CA SER A 157 -78.46 -39.83 -13.65
C SER A 157 -79.94 -39.44 -13.53
N SER A 158 -80.32 -38.73 -12.46
CA SER A 158 -81.70 -38.25 -12.25
C SER A 158 -81.99 -36.90 -12.93
N ASN A 159 -80.96 -36.18 -13.39
CA ASN A 159 -81.01 -34.87 -14.02
C ASN A 159 -81.80 -33.77 -13.27
N ARG A 160 -81.85 -33.81 -11.93
CA ARG A 160 -82.61 -32.83 -11.11
C ARG A 160 -81.75 -31.69 -10.59
N PRO A 161 -82.24 -30.43 -10.55
CA PRO A 161 -81.50 -29.26 -10.02
C PRO A 161 -80.92 -29.44 -8.61
N ALA A 162 -81.64 -30.13 -7.72
CA ALA A 162 -81.20 -30.39 -6.34
C ALA A 162 -79.95 -31.30 -6.23
N TYR A 163 -79.52 -31.92 -7.33
CA TYR A 163 -78.30 -32.75 -7.40
C TYR A 163 -77.26 -32.16 -8.35
N CYS A 164 -77.36 -30.86 -8.70
CA CYS A 164 -76.32 -30.18 -9.46
C CYS A 164 -74.99 -30.20 -8.69
N THR A 165 -74.07 -31.03 -9.18
CA THR A 165 -72.69 -31.14 -8.70
C THR A 165 -71.80 -30.48 -9.73
N CYS A 166 -71.18 -29.37 -9.36
CA CYS A 166 -70.27 -28.65 -10.23
C CYS A 166 -68.97 -29.44 -10.46
N ALA A 167 -68.31 -29.16 -11.58
CA ALA A 167 -66.93 -29.62 -11.78
C ALA A 167 -66.01 -29.02 -10.71
N THR A 168 -64.89 -29.68 -10.46
CA THR A 168 -63.79 -29.14 -9.63
C THR A 168 -63.48 -27.72 -10.09
N GLU A 169 -63.20 -26.80 -9.15
CA GLU A 169 -62.93 -25.37 -9.40
C GLU A 169 -64.16 -24.49 -9.73
N PHE A 170 -65.38 -25.05 -9.75
CA PHE A 170 -66.63 -24.31 -9.99
C PHE A 170 -67.67 -24.52 -8.87
N GLY A 171 -68.64 -23.61 -8.78
CA GLY A 171 -69.66 -23.61 -7.73
C GLY A 171 -70.82 -22.62 -7.96
N GLY A 172 -71.71 -22.56 -6.98
CA GLY A 172 -72.98 -21.83 -7.08
C GLY A 172 -74.06 -22.61 -7.84
N GLN A 173 -75.32 -22.17 -7.75
CA GLN A 173 -76.50 -22.95 -8.18
C GLN A 173 -76.52 -23.36 -9.67
N ASN A 174 -75.80 -22.62 -10.54
CA ASN A 174 -75.65 -22.94 -11.96
C ASN A 174 -74.19 -23.29 -12.35
N CYS A 175 -73.29 -23.48 -11.38
CA CYS A 175 -71.84 -23.64 -11.57
C CYS A 175 -71.13 -22.43 -12.23
N LEU A 176 -71.74 -21.23 -12.15
CA LEU A 176 -71.20 -20.00 -12.72
C LEU A 176 -70.13 -19.31 -11.86
N THR A 177 -69.91 -19.72 -10.61
CA THR A 177 -68.89 -19.11 -9.73
C THR A 177 -67.62 -19.94 -9.75
N MET A 178 -66.48 -19.30 -10.04
CA MET A 178 -65.17 -19.96 -10.06
C MET A 178 -64.52 -19.90 -8.68
N THR A 179 -63.85 -20.98 -8.28
CA THR A 179 -63.18 -21.09 -6.97
C THR A 179 -61.66 -21.16 -7.09
N ALA A 180 -61.11 -21.68 -8.20
CA ALA A 180 -59.70 -21.53 -8.52
C ALA A 180 -59.36 -20.15 -9.09
N ARG A 181 -58.13 -19.70 -8.86
CA ARG A 181 -57.50 -18.52 -9.47
C ARG A 181 -56.78 -18.93 -10.78
N PRO A 182 -56.52 -17.99 -11.71
CA PRO A 182 -55.49 -18.20 -12.73
C PRO A 182 -54.11 -18.44 -12.07
N THR A 183 -53.23 -19.16 -12.76
CA THR A 183 -51.85 -19.40 -12.33
C THR A 183 -50.95 -18.38 -13.01
N MET A 184 -50.20 -17.60 -12.22
CA MET A 184 -49.07 -16.83 -12.71
C MET A 184 -47.83 -17.73 -12.70
N GLN A 185 -47.11 -17.77 -13.83
CA GLN A 185 -45.96 -18.65 -14.05
C GLN A 185 -44.65 -17.87 -14.12
N TYR A 186 -44.73 -16.57 -14.43
CA TYR A 186 -43.62 -15.64 -14.52
C TYR A 186 -44.12 -14.23 -14.20
N CYS A 187 -43.31 -13.45 -13.49
CA CYS A 187 -43.63 -12.12 -13.00
C CYS A 187 -42.31 -11.35 -12.80
N LEU A 188 -42.10 -10.31 -13.58
CA LEU A 188 -40.89 -9.48 -13.55
C LEU A 188 -41.27 -8.02 -13.81
N GLY A 189 -40.78 -7.12 -12.98
CA GLY A 189 -40.75 -5.68 -13.27
C GLY A 189 -39.35 -5.28 -13.71
N LYS A 190 -39.25 -4.19 -14.46
CA LYS A 190 -37.99 -3.58 -14.87
C LYS A 190 -38.08 -2.06 -14.77
N VAL A 191 -37.08 -1.44 -14.17
CA VAL A 191 -36.88 0.02 -14.18
C VAL A 191 -35.67 0.30 -15.05
N LYS A 192 -35.85 1.11 -16.10
CA LYS A 192 -34.86 1.28 -17.17
C LYS A 192 -34.49 2.75 -17.39
N ARG A 193 -33.23 2.98 -17.77
CA ARG A 193 -32.77 4.20 -18.44
C ARG A 193 -32.92 4.01 -19.95
N VAL A 194 -33.91 4.67 -20.54
CA VAL A 194 -34.16 4.65 -22.00
C VAL A 194 -33.68 5.95 -22.62
N GLU A 195 -32.78 5.85 -23.60
CA GLU A 195 -32.03 6.94 -24.21
C GLU A 195 -32.13 6.96 -25.75
N ASN A 196 -32.73 8.01 -26.31
CA ASN A 196 -33.09 8.13 -27.73
C ASN A 196 -33.89 6.92 -28.28
N GLY A 197 -34.69 6.30 -27.41
CA GLY A 197 -35.43 5.06 -27.70
C GLY A 197 -34.62 3.76 -27.55
N ALA A 198 -33.36 3.82 -27.13
CA ALA A 198 -32.53 2.65 -26.82
C ALA A 198 -32.43 2.42 -25.30
N GLU A 199 -32.55 1.17 -24.87
CA GLU A 199 -32.25 0.76 -23.49
C GLU A 199 -30.75 0.90 -23.21
N LYS A 200 -30.38 1.45 -22.05
CA LYS A 200 -28.98 1.59 -21.61
C LYS A 200 -28.67 0.82 -20.33
N ASP A 201 -29.56 0.91 -19.36
CA ASP A 201 -29.41 0.32 -18.04
C ASP A 201 -30.79 -0.15 -17.58
N THR A 202 -30.85 -1.30 -16.92
CA THR A 202 -32.10 -1.92 -16.48
C THR A 202 -31.87 -2.63 -15.15
N VAL A 203 -32.65 -2.28 -14.13
CA VAL A 203 -32.75 -3.06 -12.88
C VAL A 203 -34.04 -3.88 -12.93
N GLU A 204 -33.99 -5.14 -12.49
CA GLU A 204 -35.12 -6.07 -12.53
C GLU A 204 -35.63 -6.44 -11.12
N ALA A 205 -36.93 -6.71 -10.98
CA ALA A 205 -37.57 -7.11 -9.72
C ALA A 205 -38.54 -8.29 -9.91
N GLY A 206 -38.18 -9.46 -9.38
CA GLY A 206 -38.89 -10.73 -9.60
C GLY A 206 -40.09 -10.96 -8.69
N CYS A 207 -41.27 -10.49 -9.08
CA CYS A 207 -42.52 -10.57 -8.29
C CYS A 207 -43.15 -11.99 -8.14
N MET A 208 -42.39 -13.08 -8.34
CA MET A 208 -42.90 -14.45 -8.13
C MET A 208 -43.04 -14.86 -6.66
N SER A 209 -42.44 -14.12 -5.72
CA SER A 209 -42.60 -14.35 -4.27
C SER A 209 -44.02 -14.01 -3.80
N THR A 210 -44.64 -14.93 -3.05
CA THR A 210 -45.97 -14.74 -2.45
C THR A 210 -45.95 -14.58 -0.92
N THR A 211 -44.78 -14.65 -0.29
CA THR A 211 -44.60 -14.60 1.18
C THR A 211 -44.03 -13.27 1.68
N ALA A 212 -43.30 -12.56 0.83
CA ALA A 212 -42.83 -11.19 1.04
C ALA A 212 -42.70 -10.51 -0.33
N THR A 213 -43.02 -9.22 -0.42
CA THR A 213 -42.69 -8.40 -1.61
C THR A 213 -41.17 -8.31 -1.75
N SER A 214 -40.65 -8.66 -2.92
CA SER A 214 -39.23 -8.45 -3.23
C SER A 214 -38.96 -6.95 -3.46
N THR A 215 -37.90 -6.46 -2.85
CA THR A 215 -37.27 -5.16 -3.11
C THR A 215 -36.09 -5.37 -4.06
N SER A 216 -35.93 -4.48 -5.05
CA SER A 216 -34.68 -4.34 -5.80
C SER A 216 -34.17 -2.91 -5.62
N TRP A 217 -32.97 -2.75 -5.05
CA TRP A 217 -32.33 -1.45 -4.87
C TRP A 217 -31.68 -0.95 -6.18
N THR A 218 -31.58 0.36 -6.38
CA THR A 218 -31.08 0.94 -7.64
C THR A 218 -30.48 2.35 -7.49
N ASN A 219 -29.23 2.53 -7.95
CA ASN A 219 -28.56 3.82 -8.15
C ASN A 219 -28.83 4.51 -9.50
N LEU A 220 -29.71 3.96 -10.36
CA LEU A 220 -30.01 4.57 -11.65
C LEU A 220 -30.60 5.99 -11.48
N ARG A 221 -29.80 7.00 -11.81
CA ARG A 221 -30.20 8.42 -11.79
C ARG A 221 -31.09 8.71 -13.01
N LEU A 222 -32.40 8.57 -12.81
CA LEU A 222 -33.43 8.64 -13.85
C LEU A 222 -34.22 9.95 -13.79
N THR A 223 -34.45 10.55 -14.96
CA THR A 223 -35.24 11.77 -15.13
C THR A 223 -36.64 11.46 -15.65
N ALA A 224 -37.55 12.44 -15.57
CA ALA A 224 -38.90 12.42 -16.17
C ALA A 224 -38.96 12.14 -17.70
N SER A 225 -37.79 12.04 -18.33
CA SER A 225 -37.59 11.75 -19.75
C SER A 225 -36.81 10.45 -20.04
N THR A 226 -36.23 9.80 -19.03
CA THR A 226 -35.42 8.58 -19.21
C THR A 226 -35.95 7.40 -18.41
N MET A 227 -36.76 7.65 -17.38
CA MET A 227 -37.37 6.63 -16.51
C MET A 227 -38.47 5.85 -17.25
N GLN A 228 -38.16 4.64 -17.71
CA GLN A 228 -39.18 3.69 -18.19
C GLN A 228 -39.44 2.63 -17.12
N PHE A 229 -40.70 2.36 -16.82
CA PHE A 229 -41.10 1.15 -16.10
C PHE A 229 -41.72 0.15 -17.08
N GLU A 230 -41.27 -1.11 -17.02
CA GLU A 230 -41.79 -2.23 -17.79
C GLU A 230 -42.22 -3.36 -16.87
N ALA A 231 -43.35 -3.99 -17.18
CA ALA A 231 -43.85 -5.17 -16.50
C ALA A 231 -44.02 -6.32 -17.51
N GLU A 232 -43.43 -7.45 -17.18
CA GLU A 232 -43.58 -8.72 -17.88
C GLU A 232 -44.28 -9.74 -16.97
N TRP A 233 -45.37 -10.37 -17.42
CA TRP A 233 -46.00 -11.45 -16.68
C TRP A 233 -46.66 -12.47 -17.60
N LYS A 234 -46.59 -13.75 -17.21
CA LYS A 234 -47.18 -14.87 -17.96
C LYS A 234 -48.19 -15.58 -17.08
N THR A 235 -49.44 -15.62 -17.52
CA THR A 235 -50.57 -16.17 -16.77
C THR A 235 -51.36 -17.16 -17.60
N SER A 236 -51.95 -18.17 -16.97
CA SER A 236 -52.84 -19.10 -17.65
C SER A 236 -53.99 -19.54 -16.74
N PHE A 237 -55.07 -20.02 -17.34
CA PHE A 237 -56.13 -20.71 -16.61
C PHE A 237 -56.70 -21.85 -17.46
N GLN A 238 -56.38 -23.08 -17.06
CA GLN A 238 -56.92 -24.30 -17.63
C GLN A 238 -57.45 -25.16 -16.47
N PRO A 239 -58.78 -25.19 -16.25
CA PRO A 239 -59.35 -25.95 -15.14
C PRO A 239 -59.27 -27.45 -15.38
N SER A 240 -59.30 -28.22 -14.29
CA SER A 240 -59.24 -29.68 -14.33
C SER A 240 -60.21 -30.32 -15.35
N LEU A 241 -59.65 -31.05 -16.33
CA LEU A 241 -60.39 -31.72 -17.41
C LEU A 241 -61.11 -33.01 -16.97
N THR A 242 -61.69 -33.02 -15.77
CA THR A 242 -62.80 -33.95 -15.46
C THR A 242 -63.92 -33.69 -16.46
N ALA A 243 -64.31 -34.70 -17.25
CA ALA A 243 -65.16 -34.50 -18.42
C ALA A 243 -66.47 -33.75 -18.11
N TRP A 244 -66.65 -32.55 -18.67
CA TRP A 244 -67.89 -31.76 -18.53
C TRP A 244 -68.97 -32.29 -19.48
N PRO A 245 -70.03 -32.97 -19.01
CA PRO A 245 -71.01 -33.59 -19.88
C PRO A 245 -71.85 -32.52 -20.58
N ARG A 246 -71.56 -32.26 -21.86
CA ARG A 246 -72.24 -31.23 -22.67
C ARG A 246 -73.69 -31.61 -22.93
N GLN A 247 -74.57 -31.21 -22.03
CA GLN A 247 -76.02 -31.40 -22.15
C GLN A 247 -76.57 -30.72 -23.42
N TYR A 248 -77.70 -31.23 -23.92
CA TYR A 248 -78.32 -30.81 -25.19
C TYR A 248 -78.65 -29.31 -25.29
N TYR A 249 -78.74 -28.61 -24.15
CA TYR A 249 -78.98 -27.16 -24.07
C TYR A 249 -77.70 -26.31 -24.03
N ILE A 250 -76.50 -26.90 -23.93
CA ILE A 250 -75.23 -26.16 -23.96
C ILE A 250 -74.85 -25.85 -25.41
N ASN A 251 -75.11 -24.62 -25.87
CA ASN A 251 -74.78 -24.17 -27.22
C ASN A 251 -73.26 -24.16 -27.42
N ALA A 252 -72.56 -23.42 -26.56
CA ALA A 252 -71.12 -23.18 -26.59
C ALA A 252 -70.68 -22.72 -25.20
N TYR A 253 -69.39 -22.85 -24.90
CA TYR A 253 -68.77 -22.33 -23.68
C TYR A 253 -67.30 -22.06 -23.96
N LEU A 254 -66.70 -21.16 -23.19
CA LEU A 254 -65.25 -20.95 -23.17
C LEU A 254 -64.87 -20.35 -21.81
N VAL A 255 -63.76 -20.81 -21.23
CA VAL A 255 -63.19 -20.25 -19.99
C VAL A 255 -61.69 -20.12 -20.10
N GLY A 256 -61.11 -19.14 -19.40
CA GLY A 256 -59.70 -18.79 -19.50
C GLY A 256 -59.41 -17.47 -18.79
N VAL A 257 -58.33 -16.79 -19.17
CA VAL A 257 -58.02 -15.43 -18.69
C VAL A 257 -58.91 -14.42 -19.42
N ILE A 258 -59.57 -13.51 -18.68
CA ILE A 258 -60.48 -12.48 -19.23
C ILE A 258 -60.02 -11.04 -18.96
N ALA A 259 -58.98 -10.85 -18.17
CA ALA A 259 -58.33 -9.57 -17.94
C ALA A 259 -56.92 -9.84 -17.40
N ALA A 260 -55.97 -9.01 -17.80
CA ALA A 260 -54.62 -8.98 -17.25
C ALA A 260 -54.10 -7.53 -17.29
N SER A 261 -53.49 -7.07 -16.21
CA SER A 261 -52.94 -5.71 -16.10
C SER A 261 -51.76 -5.68 -15.13
N ALA A 262 -50.97 -4.60 -15.18
CA ALA A 262 -50.04 -4.24 -14.12
C ALA A 262 -50.44 -2.86 -13.58
N ASP A 263 -50.78 -2.79 -12.30
CA ASP A 263 -50.91 -1.51 -11.60
C ASP A 263 -49.53 -1.11 -11.09
N TRP A 264 -49.16 0.16 -11.24
CA TRP A 264 -47.89 0.71 -10.74
C TRP A 264 -48.14 2.03 -10.02
N ARG A 265 -47.28 2.33 -9.05
CA ARG A 265 -47.24 3.61 -8.35
C ARG A 265 -45.84 3.94 -7.87
N MET A 266 -45.46 5.19 -8.03
CA MET A 266 -44.24 5.77 -7.48
C MET A 266 -44.61 6.51 -6.19
N GLU A 267 -43.91 6.22 -5.11
CA GLU A 267 -44.05 6.84 -3.80
C GLU A 267 -42.80 7.61 -3.40
N ARG A 268 -42.98 8.74 -2.71
CA ARG A 268 -41.93 9.55 -2.10
C ARG A 268 -42.30 9.82 -0.65
N GLY A 269 -41.46 9.38 0.30
CA GLY A 269 -41.77 9.49 1.73
C GLY A 269 -43.11 8.85 2.13
N GLY A 270 -43.46 7.69 1.55
CA GLY A 270 -44.73 7.00 1.79
C GLY A 270 -45.98 7.69 1.22
N THR A 271 -45.80 8.66 0.31
CA THR A 271 -46.90 9.34 -0.41
C THR A 271 -46.80 9.03 -1.90
N SER A 272 -47.86 8.48 -2.50
CA SER A 272 -47.90 8.24 -3.95
C SER A 272 -47.91 9.56 -4.72
N ILE A 273 -46.83 9.81 -5.47
CA ILE A 273 -46.67 10.98 -6.34
C ILE A 273 -47.19 10.69 -7.76
N ARG A 274 -47.11 9.43 -8.21
CA ARG A 274 -47.60 9.00 -9.52
C ARG A 274 -48.13 7.58 -9.47
N GLN A 275 -49.13 7.27 -10.30
CA GLN A 275 -49.68 5.92 -10.44
C GLN A 275 -50.34 5.72 -11.81
N GLY A 276 -50.51 4.46 -12.22
CA GLY A 276 -51.23 4.08 -13.43
C GLY A 276 -51.52 2.59 -13.51
N THR A 277 -52.28 2.19 -14.53
CA THR A 277 -52.60 0.80 -14.84
C THR A 277 -52.27 0.53 -16.31
N MET A 278 -51.38 -0.42 -16.56
CA MET A 278 -51.03 -0.89 -17.90
C MET A 278 -51.86 -2.13 -18.22
N THR A 279 -52.77 -2.06 -19.21
CA THR A 279 -53.62 -3.20 -19.55
C THR A 279 -52.98 -4.08 -20.62
N CYS A 280 -53.11 -5.39 -20.46
CA CYS A 280 -52.71 -6.34 -21.49
C CYS A 280 -53.85 -6.52 -22.52
N LYS A 281 -53.50 -7.02 -23.71
CA LYS A 281 -54.41 -7.03 -24.89
C LYS A 281 -55.75 -7.71 -24.61
N LEU A 282 -56.81 -7.18 -25.26
CA LEU A 282 -58.27 -7.31 -25.02
C LEU A 282 -58.91 -8.74 -24.96
N SER A 283 -58.28 -9.69 -24.29
CA SER A 283 -58.96 -10.81 -23.64
C SER A 283 -60.12 -10.27 -22.80
N ASN A 284 -61.29 -10.91 -22.87
CA ASN A 284 -62.51 -10.42 -22.21
C ASN A 284 -63.51 -11.57 -22.00
N ARG A 285 -64.60 -11.32 -21.26
CA ARG A 285 -65.59 -12.37 -20.90
C ARG A 285 -66.28 -13.07 -22.09
N ASP A 286 -66.34 -12.46 -23.27
CA ASP A 286 -66.86 -13.08 -24.50
C ASP A 286 -65.77 -13.72 -25.38
N SER A 287 -64.50 -13.45 -25.09
CA SER A 287 -63.32 -14.03 -25.74
C SER A 287 -62.18 -14.28 -24.72
N PRO A 288 -62.36 -15.22 -23.76
CA PRO A 288 -61.32 -15.60 -22.81
C PRO A 288 -60.14 -16.28 -23.50
N ASN A 289 -58.91 -15.97 -23.09
CA ASN A 289 -57.72 -16.67 -23.56
C ASN A 289 -57.56 -18.02 -22.83
N THR A 290 -57.65 -19.11 -23.59
CA THR A 290 -57.53 -20.51 -23.12
C THR A 290 -56.09 -21.02 -23.10
N SER A 291 -55.14 -20.23 -23.62
CA SER A 291 -53.71 -20.53 -23.70
C SER A 291 -52.94 -19.73 -22.64
N MET A 292 -51.60 -19.72 -22.72
CA MET A 292 -50.79 -18.82 -21.92
C MET A 292 -51.00 -17.38 -22.41
N GLN A 293 -51.47 -16.51 -21.53
CA GLN A 293 -51.50 -15.08 -21.70
C GLN A 293 -50.12 -14.53 -21.33
N ASP A 294 -49.31 -14.28 -22.35
CA ASP A 294 -48.06 -13.53 -22.25
C ASP A 294 -48.38 -12.03 -22.30
N CYS A 295 -47.71 -11.22 -21.47
CA CYS A 295 -47.93 -9.79 -21.34
C CYS A 295 -46.62 -9.07 -21.04
N THR A 296 -46.15 -8.26 -21.99
CA THR A 296 -45.12 -7.23 -21.78
C THR A 296 -45.77 -5.87 -22.04
N LYS A 297 -45.63 -4.95 -21.10
CA LYS A 297 -46.10 -3.57 -21.21
C LYS A 297 -45.12 -2.63 -20.53
N ASN A 298 -44.91 -1.45 -21.10
CA ASN A 298 -44.10 -0.40 -20.51
C ASN A 298 -44.84 0.95 -20.50
N VAL A 299 -44.29 1.88 -19.73
CA VAL A 299 -44.77 3.25 -19.53
C VAL A 299 -43.57 4.12 -19.15
N MET A 300 -43.49 5.36 -19.65
CA MET A 300 -42.54 6.31 -19.09
C MET A 300 -43.12 6.92 -17.84
N ILE A 301 -42.34 6.97 -16.77
CA ILE A 301 -42.72 7.67 -15.55
C ILE A 301 -42.28 9.14 -15.72
N PRO A 302 -43.21 10.10 -15.72
CA PRO A 302 -42.92 11.51 -16.00
C PRO A 302 -42.36 12.27 -14.78
N GLU A 303 -41.67 11.57 -13.88
CA GLU A 303 -41.12 12.10 -12.63
C GLU A 303 -39.59 11.89 -12.62
N GLU A 304 -38.87 12.74 -11.90
CA GLU A 304 -37.44 12.56 -11.64
C GLU A 304 -37.24 11.78 -10.34
N ALA A 305 -36.43 10.72 -10.40
CA ALA A 305 -36.16 9.85 -9.26
C ALA A 305 -35.28 10.57 -8.22
N GLN A 306 -35.65 10.42 -6.95
CA GLN A 306 -34.96 10.95 -5.78
C GLN A 306 -34.61 9.80 -4.84
N HIS A 307 -33.59 10.01 -4.00
CA HIS A 307 -33.21 9.04 -2.98
C HIS A 307 -34.40 8.79 -2.02
N GLY A 308 -34.66 7.52 -1.71
CA GLY A 308 -35.82 7.10 -0.90
C GLY A 308 -37.16 7.10 -1.66
N ASP A 309 -37.15 7.24 -2.99
CA ASP A 309 -38.34 6.94 -3.81
C ASP A 309 -38.53 5.44 -3.99
N GLU A 310 -39.78 4.99 -4.03
CA GLU A 310 -40.15 3.60 -4.28
C GLU A 310 -41.07 3.46 -5.51
N VAL A 311 -40.73 2.57 -6.44
CA VAL A 311 -41.61 2.21 -7.57
C VAL A 311 -42.23 0.85 -7.28
N HIS A 312 -43.45 0.87 -6.74
CA HIS A 312 -44.26 -0.32 -6.49
C HIS A 312 -45.01 -0.73 -7.75
N PHE A 313 -45.08 -2.03 -8.00
CA PHE A 313 -45.98 -2.57 -9.02
C PHE A 313 -46.69 -3.84 -8.55
N THR A 314 -47.80 -4.14 -9.20
CA THR A 314 -48.63 -5.31 -8.92
C THR A 314 -49.24 -5.82 -10.22
N THR A 315 -48.73 -6.94 -10.71
CA THR A 315 -49.29 -7.64 -11.87
C THR A 315 -50.54 -8.42 -11.43
N LYS A 316 -51.53 -8.47 -12.31
CA LYS A 316 -52.86 -9.04 -12.05
C LYS A 316 -53.34 -9.83 -13.25
N ALA A 317 -54.07 -10.91 -12.98
CA ALA A 317 -54.89 -11.56 -13.98
C ALA A 317 -56.15 -12.15 -13.34
N SER A 318 -57.28 -12.00 -14.04
CA SER A 318 -58.58 -12.54 -13.62
C SER A 318 -59.07 -13.58 -14.63
N ASN A 319 -59.49 -14.75 -14.13
CA ASN A 319 -60.11 -15.79 -14.95
C ASN A 319 -61.62 -15.53 -15.15
N GLY A 320 -62.24 -16.24 -16.08
CA GLY A 320 -63.65 -16.06 -16.41
C GLY A 320 -64.02 -16.67 -17.76
N GLY A 321 -65.10 -16.18 -18.35
CA GLY A 321 -65.57 -16.57 -19.67
C GLY A 321 -67.09 -16.64 -19.74
N TYR A 322 -67.63 -17.51 -20.60
CA TYR A 322 -69.06 -17.63 -20.84
C TYR A 322 -69.56 -19.06 -21.03
N VAL A 323 -70.87 -19.23 -20.82
CA VAL A 323 -71.67 -20.35 -21.34
C VAL A 323 -72.90 -19.80 -22.07
N ARG A 324 -73.12 -20.26 -23.30
CA ARG A 324 -74.29 -19.93 -24.13
C ARG A 324 -75.28 -21.09 -24.04
N ILE A 325 -76.47 -20.81 -23.55
CA ILE A 325 -77.55 -21.79 -23.37
C ILE A 325 -78.55 -21.66 -24.52
N ARG A 326 -78.87 -22.77 -25.21
CA ARG A 326 -79.93 -22.83 -26.24
C ARG A 326 -81.29 -22.75 -25.56
N ASN A 327 -82.09 -21.77 -25.94
CA ASN A 327 -83.48 -21.66 -25.52
C ASN A 327 -84.38 -22.39 -26.53
N PHE A 328 -85.15 -23.39 -26.08
CA PHE A 328 -86.05 -24.19 -26.91
C PHE A 328 -87.53 -23.79 -26.81
N ASP A 329 -87.84 -22.63 -26.21
CA ASP A 329 -89.21 -22.08 -26.16
C ASP A 329 -89.65 -21.37 -27.43
N TYR A 330 -88.69 -21.01 -28.28
CA TYR A 330 -88.90 -20.25 -29.51
C TYR A 330 -88.57 -21.12 -30.72
N SER A 331 -89.28 -20.90 -31.82
CA SER A 331 -89.04 -21.60 -33.10
C SER A 331 -87.70 -21.22 -33.74
N TYR A 332 -87.17 -20.03 -33.43
CA TYR A 332 -85.81 -19.62 -33.76
C TYR A 332 -84.84 -20.00 -32.62
N LEU A 333 -83.64 -20.47 -32.98
CA LEU A 333 -82.63 -21.02 -32.05
C LEU A 333 -81.92 -19.96 -31.20
N SER A 334 -82.69 -19.20 -30.42
CA SER A 334 -82.20 -18.15 -29.53
C SER A 334 -81.22 -18.71 -28.49
N THR A 335 -80.10 -18.02 -28.29
CA THR A 335 -79.10 -18.37 -27.26
C THR A 335 -78.96 -17.27 -26.23
N ARG A 336 -79.02 -17.63 -24.95
CA ARG A 336 -78.73 -16.71 -23.85
C ARG A 336 -77.32 -16.96 -23.33
N THR A 337 -76.48 -15.91 -23.35
CA THR A 337 -75.16 -15.93 -22.72
C THR A 337 -75.30 -15.73 -21.20
N PHE A 338 -74.55 -16.50 -20.44
CA PHE A 338 -74.26 -16.28 -19.02
C PHE A 338 -72.74 -16.25 -18.86
N TYR A 339 -72.24 -15.41 -17.96
CA TYR A 339 -70.81 -15.26 -17.72
C TYR A 339 -70.41 -15.93 -16.39
N TYR A 340 -69.17 -16.40 -16.31
CA TYR A 340 -68.62 -16.89 -15.05
C TYR A 340 -68.15 -15.73 -14.18
N THR A 341 -68.42 -15.82 -12.87
CA THR A 341 -67.81 -14.95 -11.86
C THR A 341 -66.45 -15.53 -11.50
N GLY A 342 -65.40 -14.89 -11.98
CA GLY A 342 -64.01 -15.33 -11.84
C GLY A 342 -63.35 -15.08 -10.49
N ARG A 343 -62.04 -15.29 -10.48
CA ARG A 343 -61.09 -15.01 -9.40
C ARG A 343 -59.84 -14.37 -9.98
N GLU A 344 -59.21 -13.52 -9.17
CA GLU A 344 -57.96 -12.84 -9.49
C GLU A 344 -56.75 -13.54 -8.88
N VAL A 345 -55.63 -13.53 -9.57
CA VAL A 345 -54.28 -13.68 -9.01
C VAL A 345 -53.56 -12.35 -9.11
N SER A 346 -52.79 -12.00 -8.09
CA SER A 346 -52.09 -10.71 -7.99
C SER A 346 -50.74 -10.92 -7.30
N HIS A 347 -49.68 -10.39 -7.89
CA HIS A 347 -48.29 -10.54 -7.44
C HIS A 347 -47.60 -9.17 -7.43
N SER A 348 -46.74 -8.91 -6.45
CA SER A 348 -46.24 -7.56 -6.16
C SER A 348 -44.75 -7.53 -5.82
N ALA A 349 -44.06 -6.50 -6.28
CA ALA A 349 -42.69 -6.16 -5.91
C ALA A 349 -42.50 -4.64 -6.01
N HIS A 350 -41.35 -4.14 -5.56
CA HIS A 350 -40.99 -2.73 -5.71
C HIS A 350 -39.49 -2.54 -5.97
N PHE A 351 -39.16 -1.39 -6.52
CA PHE A 351 -37.81 -0.86 -6.58
C PHE A 351 -37.66 0.24 -5.55
N THR A 352 -36.48 0.40 -4.96
CA THR A 352 -36.16 1.53 -4.07
C THR A 352 -34.91 2.23 -4.58
N PHE A 353 -34.96 3.56 -4.71
CA PHE A 353 -33.85 4.36 -5.20
C PHE A 353 -32.90 4.72 -4.06
N ASP A 354 -31.67 4.20 -4.14
CA ASP A 354 -30.56 4.60 -3.29
C ASP A 354 -29.58 5.41 -4.14
N PHE A 355 -29.01 6.47 -3.57
CA PHE A 355 -28.08 7.38 -4.26
C PHE A 355 -26.99 7.91 -3.32
N HIS A 356 -26.93 7.41 -2.09
CA HIS A 356 -25.90 7.76 -1.11
C HIS A 356 -24.72 6.81 -1.24
N ASP A 357 -23.51 7.32 -1.10
CA ASP A 357 -22.32 6.48 -1.06
C ASP A 357 -22.21 5.83 0.33
N PRO A 358 -21.80 4.54 0.41
CA PRO A 358 -21.49 3.90 1.69
C PRO A 358 -20.39 4.68 2.42
N TYR A 359 -20.36 4.58 3.75
CA TYR A 359 -19.48 5.39 4.60
C TYR A 359 -18.85 4.59 5.73
N HIS A 360 -17.66 4.99 6.14
CA HIS A 360 -17.02 4.46 7.34
C HIS A 360 -17.36 5.31 8.56
N CYS A 361 -17.63 4.68 9.72
CA CYS A 361 -18.14 5.42 10.89
C CYS A 361 -17.24 6.58 11.38
N SER A 362 -15.93 6.52 11.18
CA SER A 362 -15.00 7.58 11.62
C SER A 362 -15.20 8.91 10.89
N THR A 363 -15.88 8.92 9.74
CA THR A 363 -16.20 10.15 9.00
C THR A 363 -17.46 10.86 9.51
N ARG A 364 -18.35 10.16 10.21
CA ARG A 364 -19.59 10.72 10.78
C ARG A 364 -19.56 10.85 12.32
N GLY A 365 -18.62 10.20 13.03
CA GLY A 365 -18.49 10.33 14.48
C GLY A 365 -17.47 9.40 15.14
N PRO A 366 -17.53 9.23 16.47
CA PRO A 366 -16.69 8.28 17.20
C PRO A 366 -16.87 6.85 16.68
N CYS A 367 -15.75 6.19 16.35
CA CYS A 367 -15.72 4.92 15.65
C CYS A 367 -14.56 4.07 16.20
N THR A 368 -14.79 2.77 16.34
CA THR A 368 -13.80 1.78 16.80
C THR A 368 -13.50 0.72 15.74
N GLY A 369 -13.91 0.98 14.51
CA GLY A 369 -13.57 0.18 13.34
C GLY A 369 -12.47 0.87 12.54
N GLU A 370 -11.70 0.06 11.83
CA GLU A 370 -10.70 0.51 10.86
C GLU A 370 -11.25 0.41 9.43
N MET A 371 -11.07 1.47 8.64
CA MET A 371 -11.45 1.51 7.22
C MET A 371 -10.74 0.42 6.43
N LEU A 372 -9.41 0.37 6.58
CA LEU A 372 -8.50 -0.57 5.95
C LEU A 372 -7.21 -0.60 6.80
N GLU A 373 -7.02 -1.69 7.52
CA GLU A 373 -5.80 -2.05 8.22
C GLU A 373 -4.96 -2.98 7.35
N ARG A 374 -3.63 -2.85 7.40
CA ARG A 374 -2.67 -3.62 6.58
C ARG A 374 -1.53 -4.23 7.41
N GLY A 375 -1.66 -4.26 8.73
CA GLY A 375 -0.53 -4.46 9.64
C GLY A 375 0.47 -3.30 9.57
N GLN A 376 1.75 -3.60 9.73
CA GLN A 376 2.83 -2.60 9.74
C GLN A 376 3.02 -1.96 8.36
N ALA A 377 3.09 -0.63 8.32
CA ALA A 377 3.30 0.11 7.07
C ALA A 377 4.72 -0.04 6.50
N ILE A 378 5.68 -0.49 7.32
CA ILE A 378 7.03 -0.89 6.90
C ILE A 378 7.24 -2.32 7.41
N THR A 379 7.52 -3.27 6.52
CA THR A 379 7.50 -4.71 6.87
C THR A 379 8.53 -5.54 6.09
N LYS A 380 9.18 -6.48 6.80
CA LYS A 380 10.01 -7.55 6.19
C LYS A 380 9.25 -8.87 5.99
N ASN A 381 7.96 -8.89 6.33
CA ASN A 381 7.08 -10.03 6.12
C ASN A 381 6.14 -9.73 4.94
N GLY A 382 6.13 -10.62 3.94
CA GLY A 382 5.27 -10.53 2.76
C GLY A 382 3.85 -11.05 2.98
N ASP A 383 3.60 -11.84 4.04
CA ASP A 383 2.27 -12.33 4.40
C ASP A 383 1.48 -11.24 5.14
N ILE A 384 0.63 -10.51 4.40
CA ILE A 384 -0.19 -9.41 4.92
C ILE A 384 -1.65 -9.87 5.07
N THR A 385 -2.25 -9.61 6.23
CA THR A 385 -3.70 -9.73 6.41
C THR A 385 -4.31 -8.33 6.39
N LEU A 386 -5.08 -8.06 5.34
CA LEU A 386 -5.93 -6.87 5.24
C LEU A 386 -7.12 -7.03 6.18
N ARG A 387 -7.53 -5.97 6.88
CA ARG A 387 -8.73 -5.99 7.74
C ARG A 387 -9.56 -4.72 7.54
N TRP A 388 -10.87 -4.83 7.68
CA TRP A 388 -11.78 -3.70 7.63
C TRP A 388 -13.03 -3.96 8.47
N SER A 389 -13.63 -2.88 8.95
CA SER A 389 -14.81 -2.87 9.83
C SER A 389 -15.42 -1.46 9.82
N GLY A 390 -16.48 -1.20 10.59
CA GLY A 390 -17.03 0.16 10.75
C GLY A 390 -17.73 0.76 9.53
N TRP A 391 -17.63 0.12 8.36
CA TRP A 391 -18.38 0.40 7.14
C TRP A 391 -19.88 0.20 7.33
N ARG A 392 -20.65 1.10 6.71
CA ARG A 392 -22.11 1.14 6.74
C ARG A 392 -22.62 1.74 5.44
N ASP A 393 -23.77 1.26 5.03
CA ASP A 393 -24.75 2.11 4.37
C ASP A 393 -26.02 2.11 5.25
N ASP A 394 -26.84 3.16 5.14
CA ASP A 394 -28.06 3.36 5.95
C ASP A 394 -29.34 2.84 5.26
N ASP A 395 -29.28 2.52 3.96
CA ASP A 395 -30.44 2.29 3.08
C ASP A 395 -30.40 0.91 2.40
N SER A 396 -29.65 0.73 1.30
CA SER A 396 -29.49 -0.58 0.65
C SER A 396 -28.55 -1.53 1.39
N GLY A 397 -27.69 -1.00 2.27
CA GLY A 397 -26.69 -1.74 3.03
C GLY A 397 -25.40 -2.00 2.23
N ILE A 398 -24.37 -2.60 2.84
CA ILE A 398 -23.17 -3.01 2.09
C ILE A 398 -23.50 -4.25 1.26
N GLY A 399 -23.10 -4.27 -0.01
CA GLY A 399 -23.17 -5.42 -0.90
C GLY A 399 -21.88 -6.24 -0.86
N GLU A 400 -20.75 -5.61 -1.21
CA GLU A 400 -19.44 -6.26 -1.24
C GLU A 400 -18.25 -5.31 -1.07
N TYR A 401 -17.07 -5.92 -0.96
CA TYR A 401 -15.77 -5.28 -0.86
C TYR A 401 -14.87 -5.82 -1.96
N GLU A 402 -14.32 -4.95 -2.81
CA GLU A 402 -13.20 -5.27 -3.68
C GLU A 402 -11.90 -4.72 -3.07
N TYR A 403 -10.85 -5.53 -3.02
CA TYR A 403 -9.51 -5.06 -2.66
C TYR A 403 -8.54 -5.26 -3.82
N GLU A 404 -7.90 -4.18 -4.27
CA GLU A 404 -6.84 -4.22 -5.28
C GLU A 404 -5.47 -3.92 -4.64
N VAL A 405 -4.42 -4.58 -5.15
CA VAL A 405 -3.04 -4.36 -4.70
C VAL A 405 -2.14 -4.06 -5.88
N PHE A 406 -1.42 -2.95 -5.82
CA PHE A 406 -0.51 -2.46 -6.86
C PHE A 406 0.91 -2.33 -6.30
N LYS A 407 1.91 -2.83 -7.04
CA LYS A 407 3.33 -2.54 -6.77
C LYS A 407 3.70 -1.24 -7.49
N LEU A 408 3.82 -0.14 -6.75
CA LEU A 408 4.04 1.20 -7.32
C LEU A 408 5.36 1.27 -8.11
N ARG A 409 5.39 2.14 -9.13
CA ARG A 409 6.60 2.42 -9.93
C ARG A 409 6.94 3.91 -9.93
N PRO A 410 8.22 4.29 -10.09
CA PRO A 410 8.62 5.69 -10.24
C PRO A 410 8.03 6.33 -11.50
N PHE A 411 7.42 7.50 -11.38
CA PHE A 411 7.10 8.41 -12.49
C PHE A 411 7.67 9.80 -12.19
N GLY A 412 8.79 10.14 -12.84
CA GLY A 412 9.56 11.32 -12.51
C GLY A 412 10.06 11.25 -11.05
N GLU A 413 9.62 12.19 -10.21
CA GLU A 413 9.95 12.26 -8.79
C GLU A 413 8.83 11.77 -7.85
N MET A 414 7.80 11.09 -8.36
CA MET A 414 6.75 10.47 -7.56
C MET A 414 6.67 8.95 -7.81
N LEU A 415 6.05 8.22 -6.89
CA LEU A 415 5.61 6.84 -7.08
C LEU A 415 4.15 6.83 -7.55
N GLY A 416 3.79 5.89 -8.42
CA GLY A 416 2.48 5.88 -9.07
C GLY A 416 1.93 4.54 -9.54
N MET A 417 0.66 4.60 -9.96
CA MET A 417 -0.18 3.48 -10.43
C MET A 417 -0.48 3.55 -11.94
N ARG A 418 -0.06 4.62 -12.61
CA ARG A 418 -0.18 4.81 -14.06
C ARG A 418 0.36 3.62 -14.85
N GLY A 419 -0.46 3.06 -15.73
CA GLY A 419 -0.13 1.92 -16.60
C GLY A 419 -0.01 0.58 -15.89
N LEU A 420 -0.34 0.51 -14.59
CA LEU A 420 -0.24 -0.72 -13.81
C LEU A 420 -1.59 -1.43 -13.74
N SER A 421 -1.55 -2.77 -13.84
CA SER A 421 -2.67 -3.63 -13.43
C SER A 421 -2.48 -4.06 -11.96
N PRO A 422 -3.56 -4.44 -11.26
CA PRO A 422 -3.46 -5.12 -9.98
C PRO A 422 -2.63 -6.39 -10.07
N ILE A 423 -1.99 -6.77 -8.96
CA ILE A 423 -1.17 -7.97 -8.89
C ILE A 423 -2.09 -9.20 -8.92
N ALA A 424 -1.98 -9.99 -9.98
CA ALA A 424 -2.79 -11.19 -10.17
C ALA A 424 -2.67 -12.16 -8.97
N GLY A 425 -3.82 -12.54 -8.40
CA GLY A 425 -3.90 -13.39 -7.21
C GLY A 425 -3.71 -12.67 -5.87
N GLN A 426 -3.49 -11.35 -5.87
CA GLN A 426 -3.44 -10.49 -4.67
C GLN A 426 -4.56 -9.43 -4.67
N THR A 427 -5.56 -9.60 -5.54
CA THR A 427 -6.76 -8.76 -5.67
C THR A 427 -8.01 -9.67 -5.65
N GLY A 428 -9.15 -9.14 -5.22
CA GLY A 428 -10.44 -9.81 -5.45
C GLY A 428 -11.62 -9.24 -4.66
N THR A 429 -12.79 -9.81 -4.95
CA THR A 429 -14.09 -9.39 -4.41
C THR A 429 -14.58 -10.34 -3.31
N VAL A 430 -15.14 -9.80 -2.23
CA VAL A 430 -15.74 -10.56 -1.12
C VAL A 430 -17.01 -9.88 -0.59
N GLY A 431 -18.10 -10.64 -0.47
CA GLY A 431 -19.40 -10.10 -0.03
C GLY A 431 -19.43 -9.54 1.41
N ALA A 432 -20.42 -8.69 1.70
CA ALA A 432 -20.55 -7.83 2.90
C ALA A 432 -20.30 -8.45 4.29
N ALA A 433 -20.35 -9.78 4.44
CA ALA A 433 -20.03 -10.46 5.69
C ALA A 433 -18.51 -10.61 5.94
N ALA A 434 -17.66 -10.31 4.96
CA ALA A 434 -16.21 -10.35 5.08
C ALA A 434 -15.65 -9.13 5.82
N THR A 435 -14.62 -9.35 6.63
CA THR A 435 -13.92 -8.32 7.43
C THR A 435 -12.39 -8.38 7.29
N GLN A 436 -11.90 -9.28 6.44
CA GLN A 436 -10.47 -9.45 6.15
C GLN A 436 -10.22 -10.21 4.84
N ALA A 437 -9.06 -9.96 4.25
CA ALA A 437 -8.46 -10.76 3.19
C ALA A 437 -6.97 -11.02 3.52
N SER A 438 -6.32 -11.92 2.79
CA SER A 438 -4.89 -12.22 2.96
C SER A 438 -4.20 -12.15 1.60
N ILE A 439 -3.07 -11.45 1.56
CA ILE A 439 -2.23 -11.25 0.38
C ILE A 439 -0.78 -11.62 0.71
N HIS A 440 -0.02 -12.00 -0.31
CA HIS A 440 1.37 -12.43 -0.22
C HIS A 440 2.24 -11.63 -1.20
N LEU A 441 3.22 -10.89 -0.67
CA LEU A 441 4.12 -10.03 -1.44
C LEU A 441 5.47 -10.71 -1.64
N THR A 442 5.84 -10.98 -2.89
CA THR A 442 7.02 -11.80 -3.27
C THR A 442 8.26 -11.00 -3.67
N GLU A 443 8.17 -9.67 -3.77
CA GLU A 443 9.25 -8.82 -4.25
C GLU A 443 9.33 -7.53 -3.43
N PRO A 444 10.52 -7.07 -2.99
CA PRO A 444 10.68 -5.74 -2.42
C PRO A 444 10.05 -4.62 -3.27
N GLY A 445 9.29 -3.72 -2.64
CA GLY A 445 8.49 -2.70 -3.31
C GLY A 445 7.74 -1.76 -2.36
N VAL A 446 7.33 -0.60 -2.87
CA VAL A 446 6.24 0.18 -2.26
C VAL A 446 4.93 -0.29 -2.86
N TYR A 447 3.99 -0.66 -2.00
CA TYR A 447 2.70 -1.21 -2.37
C TYR A 447 1.58 -0.24 -2.02
N CYS A 448 0.62 -0.13 -2.91
CA CYS A 448 -0.65 0.55 -2.67
C CYS A 448 -1.76 -0.49 -2.59
N ILE A 449 -2.59 -0.38 -1.55
CA ILE A 449 -3.77 -1.21 -1.34
C ILE A 449 -4.98 -0.28 -1.45
N VAL A 450 -5.89 -0.62 -2.35
CA VAL A 450 -7.16 0.05 -2.59
C VAL A 450 -8.25 -0.88 -2.05
N LEU A 451 -9.20 -0.35 -1.28
CA LEU A 451 -10.41 -1.05 -0.87
C LEU A 451 -11.61 -0.24 -1.39
N THR A 452 -12.28 -0.77 -2.40
CA THR A 452 -13.58 -0.29 -2.87
C THR A 452 -14.65 -0.96 -2.00
N VAL A 453 -15.57 -0.15 -1.47
CA VAL A 453 -16.70 -0.62 -0.66
C VAL A 453 -17.97 -0.23 -1.37
N GLU A 454 -18.80 -1.22 -1.72
CA GLU A 454 -20.01 -1.03 -2.51
C GLU A 454 -21.27 -1.30 -1.69
N ASP A 455 -22.32 -0.55 -1.99
CA ASP A 455 -23.65 -0.75 -1.42
C ASP A 455 -24.38 -1.98 -2.03
N GLY A 456 -25.64 -2.16 -1.67
CA GLY A 456 -26.47 -3.30 -2.07
C GLY A 456 -27.30 -3.06 -3.32
N CYS A 457 -26.98 -2.03 -4.14
CA CYS A 457 -27.89 -1.54 -5.17
C CYS A 457 -27.44 -1.81 -6.61
N GLY A 458 -28.43 -2.04 -7.49
CA GLY A 458 -28.22 -2.09 -8.94
C GLY A 458 -27.47 -3.32 -9.50
N PRO A 459 -27.29 -3.38 -10.83
CA PRO A 459 -26.52 -4.41 -11.53
C PRO A 459 -25.26 -3.85 -12.24
N ASN A 460 -24.94 -2.57 -12.05
CA ASN A 460 -23.87 -1.82 -12.73
C ASN A 460 -22.92 -1.21 -11.68
N ASP A 461 -22.54 -2.04 -10.70
CA ASP A 461 -21.77 -1.68 -9.52
C ASP A 461 -22.55 -0.72 -8.57
N GLY A 462 -22.26 -0.78 -7.27
CA GLY A 462 -23.04 -0.06 -6.25
C GLY A 462 -22.83 1.46 -6.28
N ASN A 463 -23.49 2.22 -5.38
CA ASN A 463 -22.81 3.43 -4.93
C ASN A 463 -21.58 2.97 -4.15
N PHE A 464 -20.42 3.57 -4.39
CA PHE A 464 -19.15 3.06 -3.85
C PHE A 464 -18.27 4.16 -3.26
N VAL A 465 -17.39 3.76 -2.36
CA VAL A 465 -16.33 4.61 -1.81
C VAL A 465 -15.01 3.87 -1.73
N ILE A 466 -13.91 4.58 -1.98
CA ILE A 466 -12.56 4.02 -1.99
C ILE A 466 -11.79 4.47 -0.75
N ALA A 467 -11.20 3.51 -0.02
CA ALA A 467 -10.14 3.75 0.95
C ALA A 467 -8.79 3.30 0.39
N ARG A 468 -7.73 4.11 0.60
CA ARG A 468 -6.37 3.81 0.07
C ARG A 468 -5.31 3.88 1.17
N ARG A 469 -4.40 2.90 1.18
CA ARG A 469 -3.31 2.75 2.15
C ARG A 469 -2.03 2.27 1.45
N PHE A 470 -0.87 2.58 2.02
CA PHE A 470 0.42 2.24 1.39
C PHE A 470 1.37 1.53 2.35
N LEU A 471 2.20 0.61 1.87
CA LEU A 471 3.27 0.01 2.68
C LEU A 471 4.59 -0.08 1.91
N ILE A 472 5.70 -0.21 2.61
CA ILE A 472 6.98 -0.64 2.05
C ILE A 472 7.23 -2.07 2.54
N TYR A 473 7.36 -3.00 1.59
CA TYR A 473 7.80 -4.36 1.83
C TYR A 473 9.23 -4.52 1.31
N ASP A 474 10.14 -5.02 2.13
CA ASP A 474 11.50 -5.39 1.71
C ASP A 474 12.14 -6.37 2.71
N ASP A 475 12.37 -7.60 2.27
CA ASP A 475 12.99 -8.67 3.04
C ASP A 475 14.50 -8.82 2.81
N ASN A 476 15.06 -8.16 1.78
CA ASN A 476 16.31 -8.60 1.15
C ASN A 476 17.34 -7.50 0.85
N SER A 477 16.96 -6.22 0.73
CA SER A 477 17.96 -5.15 0.48
C SER A 477 18.74 -4.75 1.74
N THR A 478 19.87 -4.08 1.54
CA THR A 478 20.84 -3.68 2.57
C THR A 478 21.30 -2.23 2.37
N VAL A 479 21.76 -1.60 3.45
CA VAL A 479 22.55 -0.36 3.36
C VAL A 479 23.98 -0.70 2.96
N GLU A 480 24.54 0.08 2.05
CA GLU A 480 25.93 -0.01 1.60
C GLU A 480 26.71 1.26 1.99
N ALA A 481 28.01 1.11 2.19
CA ALA A 481 28.97 2.17 2.47
C ALA A 481 29.92 2.33 1.27
N ASP A 482 30.30 3.57 0.92
CA ASP A 482 31.17 3.86 -0.22
C ASP A 482 32.62 3.51 0.10
N THR A 483 32.92 2.23 -0.01
CA THR A 483 34.29 1.69 -0.05
C THR A 483 35.07 2.13 -1.29
N SER A 484 34.46 2.95 -2.14
CA SER A 484 34.95 3.30 -3.46
C SER A 484 35.93 4.47 -3.52
N GLY A 485 36.03 5.25 -2.43
CA GLY A 485 36.85 6.44 -2.35
C GLY A 485 36.37 7.62 -3.20
N HIS A 486 35.20 7.53 -3.85
CA HIS A 486 34.57 8.68 -4.52
C HIS A 486 33.79 9.54 -3.52
N HIS A 487 33.22 8.91 -2.49
CA HIS A 487 32.53 9.52 -1.36
C HIS A 487 33.21 9.09 -0.06
N PRO A 488 34.48 9.45 0.17
CA PRO A 488 35.20 9.07 1.39
C PRO A 488 34.61 9.75 2.62
N MET A 489 34.80 9.14 3.79
CA MET A 489 34.64 9.83 5.08
C MET A 489 35.95 10.47 5.50
N TRP A 490 35.91 11.61 6.19
CA TRP A 490 37.11 12.26 6.70
C TRP A 490 36.87 13.07 7.98
N ALA A 491 37.93 13.26 8.76
CA ALA A 491 37.94 14.22 9.86
C ALA A 491 38.11 15.66 9.32
N GLU A 492 37.09 16.49 9.48
CA GLU A 492 37.15 17.92 9.12
C GLU A 492 38.11 18.69 10.03
N SER A 493 38.14 18.33 11.31
CA SER A 493 39.01 18.93 12.33
C SER A 493 40.50 18.61 12.14
N ALA A 494 40.84 17.56 11.39
CA ALA A 494 42.20 17.08 11.20
C ALA A 494 42.94 17.85 10.08
N SER A 495 44.28 17.88 10.18
CA SER A 495 45.14 18.71 9.35
C SER A 495 45.12 18.28 7.88
N ASN A 496 44.56 19.11 7.00
CA ASN A 496 44.41 18.79 5.58
C ASN A 496 45.75 18.56 4.85
N VAL A 497 46.84 19.18 5.31
CA VAL A 497 48.19 18.95 4.75
C VAL A 497 48.77 17.58 5.13
N THR A 498 48.18 16.89 6.12
CA THR A 498 48.54 15.51 6.52
C THR A 498 47.67 14.44 5.85
N GLY A 499 46.87 14.82 4.84
CA GLY A 499 45.81 13.95 4.32
C GLY A 499 44.67 13.72 5.32
N ARG A 500 44.50 14.61 6.31
CA ARG A 500 43.52 14.52 7.42
C ARG A 500 43.75 13.33 8.39
N VAL A 501 44.97 12.81 8.44
CA VAL A 501 45.36 11.70 9.34
C VAL A 501 45.69 12.20 10.75
N TRP A 502 46.26 13.40 10.90
CA TRP A 502 46.72 13.94 12.18
C TRP A 502 45.88 15.12 12.71
N GLN A 503 45.57 15.08 14.01
CA GLN A 503 44.84 16.11 14.76
C GLN A 503 45.83 16.92 15.62
N THR A 504 46.16 18.13 15.17
CA THR A 504 47.20 19.00 15.78
C THR A 504 46.68 19.89 16.91
N ASN A 505 45.62 19.47 17.61
CA ASN A 505 45.07 20.20 18.74
C ASN A 505 44.38 19.25 19.74
N LEU A 506 44.42 19.62 21.01
CA LEU A 506 43.88 18.85 22.12
C LEU A 506 42.54 19.40 22.61
N GLN A 507 41.85 18.60 23.42
CA GLN A 507 40.66 19.00 24.16
C GLN A 507 40.68 18.29 25.52
N ASP A 508 40.36 19.01 26.60
CA ASP A 508 40.37 18.45 27.94
C ASP A 508 39.08 17.66 28.28
N GLY A 509 39.10 16.96 29.42
CA GLY A 509 37.95 16.23 29.96
C GLY A 509 36.75 17.09 30.40
N MET A 510 36.81 18.41 30.22
CA MET A 510 35.73 19.37 30.47
C MET A 510 35.21 20.00 29.16
N GLY A 511 35.75 19.61 28.01
CA GLY A 511 35.37 20.11 26.68
C GLY A 511 36.14 21.35 26.22
N HIS A 512 37.15 21.84 26.97
CA HIS A 512 37.93 23.00 26.54
C HIS A 512 38.92 22.61 25.43
N GLY A 513 38.63 23.03 24.21
CA GLY A 513 39.44 22.79 23.02
C GLY A 513 38.56 22.68 21.77
N PRO A 514 39.15 22.51 20.56
CA PRO A 514 38.37 22.22 19.36
C PRO A 514 37.72 20.83 19.44
N GLN A 515 36.48 20.73 18.98
CA GLN A 515 35.80 19.45 18.80
C GLN A 515 36.44 18.63 17.68
N VAL A 516 36.25 17.31 17.72
CA VAL A 516 36.49 16.44 16.55
C VAL A 516 35.23 16.47 15.69
N THR A 517 35.39 16.80 14.41
CA THR A 517 34.30 16.83 13.43
C THR A 517 34.61 15.84 12.33
N VAL A 518 33.65 14.98 12.00
CA VAL A 518 33.76 13.98 10.92
C VAL A 518 32.61 14.18 9.94
N SER A 519 32.90 14.06 8.64
CA SER A 519 31.95 14.22 7.54
C SER A 519 32.00 13.02 6.59
N TRP A 520 30.83 12.66 6.04
CA TRP A 520 30.60 11.46 5.23
C TRP A 520 29.65 11.69 4.03
N PRO A 521 29.77 12.79 3.27
CA PRO A 521 28.77 13.18 2.28
C PRO A 521 28.60 12.16 1.15
N ASP A 522 27.38 11.66 1.02
CA ASP A 522 26.92 10.65 0.06
C ASP A 522 27.56 9.25 0.21
N HIS A 523 28.30 9.04 1.30
CA HIS A 523 29.02 7.78 1.58
C HIS A 523 28.08 6.59 1.85
N PHE A 524 26.91 6.81 2.46
CA PHE A 524 25.98 5.72 2.81
C PHE A 524 24.74 5.73 1.94
N CYS A 525 24.31 4.55 1.45
CA CYS A 525 23.14 4.44 0.58
C CYS A 525 22.52 3.02 0.57
N ASN A 526 21.19 2.91 0.56
CA ASN A 526 20.53 1.70 0.05
C ASN A 526 20.27 1.88 -1.46
N GLN A 527 21.15 1.33 -2.30
CA GLN A 527 21.09 1.54 -3.76
C GLN A 527 19.77 1.07 -4.37
N PHE A 528 19.18 0.01 -3.81
CA PHE A 528 17.93 -0.56 -4.29
C PHE A 528 16.73 0.37 -4.00
N HIS A 529 16.65 0.96 -2.80
CA HIS A 529 15.64 1.98 -2.47
C HIS A 529 15.85 3.26 -3.28
N LYS A 530 17.10 3.71 -3.45
CA LYS A 530 17.47 4.91 -4.22
C LYS A 530 17.08 4.77 -5.69
N HIS A 531 17.34 3.62 -6.31
CA HIS A 531 16.91 3.36 -7.67
C HIS A 531 15.39 3.31 -7.81
N ASN A 532 14.70 2.52 -6.97
CA ASN A 532 13.25 2.31 -7.08
C ASN A 532 12.42 3.43 -6.42
N LYS A 533 13.06 4.51 -5.96
CA LYS A 533 12.45 5.71 -5.36
C LYS A 533 11.46 5.44 -4.22
N PHE A 534 11.76 4.45 -3.37
CA PHE A 534 10.83 3.98 -2.32
C PHE A 534 10.37 5.07 -1.35
N LEU A 535 11.19 6.10 -1.15
CA LEU A 535 10.96 7.19 -0.20
C LEU A 535 10.37 8.47 -0.85
N ASN A 536 10.14 8.49 -2.16
CA ASN A 536 9.53 9.63 -2.85
C ASN A 536 8.03 9.79 -2.52
N ALA A 537 7.45 10.95 -2.82
CA ALA A 537 6.00 11.18 -2.64
C ALA A 537 5.17 10.25 -3.56
N ILE A 538 3.95 9.90 -3.13
CA ILE A 538 3.02 9.07 -3.92
C ILE A 538 1.97 9.96 -4.56
N GLU A 539 1.71 9.75 -5.85
CA GLU A 539 0.75 10.54 -6.62
C GLU A 539 -0.70 10.39 -6.13
N GLU A 540 -1.56 11.31 -6.57
CA GLU A 540 -3.00 11.21 -6.35
C GLU A 540 -3.60 9.97 -7.04
N HIS A 541 -4.66 9.43 -6.46
CA HIS A 541 -5.45 8.40 -7.13
C HIS A 541 -6.15 8.99 -8.37
N SER A 542 -6.38 8.16 -9.40
CA SER A 542 -7.02 8.60 -10.65
C SER A 542 -8.46 9.06 -10.45
N SER A 543 -9.20 8.34 -9.62
CA SER A 543 -10.52 8.74 -9.09
C SER A 543 -10.32 9.51 -7.77
N THR A 544 -10.98 10.66 -7.60
CA THR A 544 -10.92 11.46 -6.37
C THR A 544 -11.32 10.66 -5.14
N ILE A 545 -10.43 10.49 -4.17
CA ILE A 545 -10.73 9.86 -2.88
C ILE A 545 -11.29 10.91 -1.91
N LEU A 546 -12.34 10.55 -1.17
CA LEU A 546 -12.98 11.45 -0.21
C LEU A 546 -12.06 11.77 1.00
N PRO A 547 -12.14 12.97 1.59
CA PRO A 547 -11.31 13.34 2.75
C PRO A 547 -11.43 12.35 3.92
N GLY A 548 -10.29 11.93 4.46
CA GLY A 548 -10.20 10.97 5.57
C GLY A 548 -10.10 9.50 5.14
N TYR A 549 -10.40 9.17 3.88
CA TYR A 549 -10.29 7.79 3.38
C TYR A 549 -8.89 7.41 2.86
N GLU A 550 -7.97 8.37 2.76
CA GLU A 550 -6.57 8.19 2.34
C GLU A 550 -5.57 8.68 3.41
N GLU A 551 -4.44 7.97 3.55
CA GLU A 551 -3.27 8.44 4.31
C GLU A 551 -2.51 9.52 3.53
N LEU A 552 -3.00 10.76 3.60
CA LEU A 552 -2.37 11.91 2.95
C LEU A 552 -1.01 12.28 3.55
N THR A 553 -0.88 12.19 4.88
CA THR A 553 0.31 12.63 5.64
C THR A 553 0.72 11.62 6.71
N GLY A 554 1.95 11.73 7.19
CA GLY A 554 2.50 10.86 8.25
C GLY A 554 3.67 10.01 7.76
N GLN A 555 4.51 9.59 8.71
CA GLN A 555 5.88 9.15 8.46
C GLN A 555 6.20 7.78 9.12
N PRO A 556 7.25 7.07 8.66
CA PRO A 556 7.69 5.81 9.24
C PRO A 556 8.12 5.92 10.72
N PRO A 557 8.09 4.82 11.48
CA PRO A 557 7.55 3.50 11.13
C PRO A 557 6.02 3.42 11.25
N ALA A 558 5.37 4.46 11.78
CA ALA A 558 3.94 4.45 12.14
C ALA A 558 3.01 4.37 10.92
N THR A 559 3.35 5.06 9.82
CA THR A 559 2.65 4.92 8.54
C THR A 559 3.58 5.14 7.34
N ARG A 560 3.10 4.75 6.17
CA ARG A 560 3.60 5.19 4.86
C ARG A 560 2.43 5.92 4.21
N SER A 561 2.51 7.24 4.16
CA SER A 561 1.51 8.12 3.55
C SER A 561 1.87 8.50 2.11
N ARG A 562 1.13 9.43 1.50
CA ARG A 562 1.50 10.07 0.22
C ARG A 562 2.70 11.00 0.30
N GLU A 563 3.10 11.47 1.48
CA GLU A 563 4.28 12.33 1.63
C GLU A 563 5.56 11.65 1.12
N ALA A 564 6.55 12.45 0.74
CA ALA A 564 7.93 11.97 0.68
C ALA A 564 8.42 11.70 2.11
N ILE A 565 9.28 10.69 2.25
CA ILE A 565 9.93 10.36 3.51
C ILE A 565 11.27 11.09 3.55
N PRO A 566 11.52 11.97 4.54
CA PRO A 566 12.81 12.67 4.68
C PRO A 566 13.96 11.67 4.80
N ASN A 567 14.93 11.80 3.90
CA ASN A 567 16.08 10.90 3.80
C ASN A 567 17.25 11.61 3.11
N VAL A 568 18.45 11.04 3.26
CA VAL A 568 19.64 11.42 2.47
C VAL A 568 20.20 10.14 1.86
N ASN A 569 20.22 10.03 0.53
CA ASN A 569 20.59 8.79 -0.18
C ASN A 569 19.83 7.54 0.31
N THR A 570 18.56 7.70 0.68
CA THR A 570 17.68 6.70 1.33
C THR A 570 18.03 6.27 2.75
N ILE A 571 19.03 6.89 3.37
CA ILE A 571 19.27 6.82 4.82
C ILE A 571 18.26 7.69 5.55
N MET A 572 17.62 7.12 6.58
CA MET A 572 16.62 7.76 7.43
C MET A 572 17.11 8.10 8.84
N MET A 573 18.26 7.56 9.26
CA MET A 573 18.91 7.92 10.52
C MET A 573 20.42 7.68 10.40
N PHE A 574 21.22 8.63 10.89
CA PHE A 574 22.62 8.39 11.21
C PHE A 574 22.80 8.32 12.73
N GLN A 575 23.64 7.42 13.19
CA GLN A 575 24.18 7.39 14.55
C GLN A 575 25.70 7.47 14.51
N THR A 576 26.30 8.01 15.57
CA THR A 576 27.75 8.14 15.72
C THR A 576 28.21 7.64 17.09
N ASP A 577 29.37 7.01 17.14
CA ASP A 577 30.01 6.50 18.35
C ASP A 577 31.54 6.65 18.20
N TRP A 578 32.28 6.75 19.29
CA TRP A 578 33.72 7.00 19.23
C TRP A 578 34.47 6.44 20.44
N ALA A 579 35.76 6.19 20.23
CA ALA A 579 36.67 5.72 21.26
C ALA A 579 38.07 6.31 21.05
N VAL A 580 38.86 6.32 22.12
CA VAL A 580 40.24 6.79 22.13
C VAL A 580 41.10 5.71 22.77
N ASP A 581 42.25 5.40 22.16
CA ASP A 581 43.32 4.65 22.81
C ASP A 581 44.68 5.32 22.64
N HIS A 582 45.67 4.86 23.40
CA HIS A 582 47.07 5.29 23.30
C HIS A 582 47.94 4.16 22.73
N GLN A 583 47.38 3.43 21.75
CA GLN A 583 47.93 2.21 21.14
C GLN A 583 47.72 2.22 19.62
N GLY A 584 47.73 3.39 18.98
CA GLY A 584 47.57 3.51 17.52
C GLY A 584 46.22 3.04 16.98
N GLY A 585 45.19 2.93 17.82
CA GLY A 585 43.88 2.36 17.46
C GLY A 585 43.84 0.83 17.46
N ARG A 586 44.89 0.14 17.95
CA ARG A 586 44.96 -1.33 18.00
C ARG A 586 43.96 -1.96 18.97
N SER A 587 43.49 -1.23 19.99
CA SER A 587 42.43 -1.72 20.88
C SER A 587 41.01 -1.36 20.40
N LEU A 588 40.89 -0.44 19.44
CA LEU A 588 39.63 0.10 18.94
C LEU A 588 38.98 -0.79 17.86
N GLY A 589 38.91 -2.10 18.08
CA GLY A 589 38.45 -3.08 17.09
C GLY A 589 36.94 -3.03 16.78
N SER A 590 36.13 -2.38 17.61
CA SER A 590 34.68 -2.27 17.47
C SER A 590 34.13 -1.05 18.22
N PRO A 591 33.00 -0.46 17.80
CA PRO A 591 32.37 0.67 18.49
C PRO A 591 31.97 0.30 19.93
N PRO A 592 32.17 1.18 20.93
CA PRO A 592 31.81 0.93 22.34
C PRO A 592 30.34 0.59 22.60
N GLY A 593 29.42 1.03 21.73
CA GLY A 593 27.97 0.91 21.89
C GLY A 593 27.28 2.18 22.40
N ASN A 594 27.99 3.31 22.53
CA ASN A 594 27.48 4.57 23.08
C ASN A 594 26.82 5.48 22.01
N TRP A 595 26.12 4.86 21.07
CA TRP A 595 25.58 5.48 19.86
C TRP A 595 24.69 6.71 20.13
N GLN A 596 25.03 7.83 19.49
CA GLN A 596 24.29 9.09 19.53
C GLN A 596 23.67 9.41 18.18
N ASN A 597 22.39 9.76 18.15
CA ASN A 597 21.70 10.14 16.90
C ASN A 597 22.21 11.49 16.38
N VAL A 598 22.51 11.56 15.08
CA VAL A 598 22.84 12.81 14.39
C VAL A 598 21.56 13.63 14.20
N THR A 599 21.61 14.92 14.55
CA THR A 599 20.40 15.78 14.60
C THR A 599 20.02 16.41 13.26
N ASP A 600 20.99 16.79 12.44
CA ASP A 600 20.79 17.22 11.05
C ASP A 600 21.50 16.26 10.10
N MET A 601 20.74 15.28 9.61
CA MET A 601 21.22 14.29 8.64
C MET A 601 21.63 14.90 7.30
N THR A 602 21.10 16.07 6.93
CA THR A 602 21.36 16.71 5.63
C THR A 602 22.76 17.30 5.54
N SER A 603 23.37 17.61 6.69
CA SER A 603 24.78 17.97 6.80
C SER A 603 25.75 16.84 6.43
N GLN A 604 25.34 15.57 6.62
CA GLN A 604 26.20 14.38 6.55
C GLN A 604 27.51 14.56 7.34
N SER A 605 27.41 15.20 8.51
CA SER A 605 28.54 15.55 9.40
C SER A 605 28.10 15.60 10.86
N GLN A 606 29.03 15.41 11.79
CA GLN A 606 28.78 15.59 13.23
C GLN A 606 30.07 15.95 13.98
N SER A 607 29.95 16.88 14.92
CA SER A 607 31.01 17.24 15.87
C SER A 607 30.78 16.60 17.24
N HIS A 608 31.85 16.22 17.93
CA HIS A 608 31.83 15.71 19.32
C HIS A 608 32.96 16.33 20.14
N ASP A 609 32.69 16.50 21.44
CA ASP A 609 33.71 16.75 22.44
C ASP A 609 34.44 15.44 22.75
N ILE A 610 35.68 15.30 22.26
CA ILE A 610 36.51 14.09 22.40
C ILE A 610 37.79 14.48 23.17
N PRO A 611 37.85 14.23 24.49
CA PRO A 611 39.04 14.44 25.30
C PRO A 611 40.21 13.59 24.77
N ARG A 612 41.38 14.22 24.62
CA ARG A 612 42.56 13.61 23.98
C ARG A 612 43.86 14.31 24.39
N GLN A 613 44.94 13.55 24.39
CA GLN A 613 46.33 14.00 24.58
C GLN A 613 47.18 13.57 23.37
N ASP A 614 48.43 14.06 23.29
CA ASP A 614 49.35 13.64 22.22
C ASP A 614 49.65 12.13 22.31
N GLY A 615 49.87 11.48 21.17
CA GLY A 615 50.04 10.03 21.05
C GLY A 615 48.74 9.22 21.05
N ASP A 616 47.61 9.84 21.40
CA ASP A 616 46.31 9.18 21.32
C ASP A 616 45.90 8.89 19.86
N THR A 617 44.97 7.95 19.70
CA THR A 617 44.28 7.65 18.45
C THR A 617 42.79 7.58 18.69
N VAL A 618 42.05 8.43 17.98
CA VAL A 618 40.58 8.44 17.97
C VAL A 618 40.09 7.56 16.83
N ARG A 619 39.17 6.63 17.13
CA ARG A 619 38.34 5.99 16.10
C ARG A 619 36.91 6.46 16.25
N TYR A 620 36.32 6.87 15.12
CA TYR A 620 35.01 7.48 15.03
C TYR A 620 34.16 6.69 14.06
N TRP A 621 33.10 6.06 14.55
CA TRP A 621 32.18 5.24 13.77
C TRP A 621 30.94 6.02 13.38
N VAL A 622 30.48 5.82 12.15
CA VAL A 622 29.18 6.27 11.66
C VAL A 622 28.36 5.02 11.29
N ARG A 623 27.12 4.98 11.78
CA ARG A 623 26.13 3.96 11.43
C ARG A 623 24.98 4.61 10.68
N ALA A 624 24.66 4.08 9.51
CA ALA A 624 23.57 4.58 8.66
C ALA A 624 22.42 3.57 8.59
N PHE A 625 21.19 4.00 8.82
CA PHE A 625 19.98 3.17 8.78
C PHE A 625 19.05 3.51 7.60
N ASP A 626 18.52 2.50 6.90
CA ASP A 626 17.39 2.70 5.97
C ASP A 626 16.03 2.64 6.67
N VAL A 627 14.96 2.83 5.88
CA VAL A 627 13.57 2.77 6.37
C VAL A 627 13.19 1.42 6.99
N MET A 628 13.84 0.32 6.59
CA MET A 628 13.55 -1.04 7.06
C MET A 628 14.32 -1.39 8.35
N GLY A 629 15.14 -0.48 8.86
CA GLY A 629 16.04 -0.72 9.97
C GLY A 629 17.24 -1.60 9.62
N ASN A 630 17.56 -1.78 8.33
CA ASN A 630 18.89 -2.26 7.96
C ASN A 630 19.91 -1.20 8.34
N PHE A 631 21.13 -1.60 8.68
CA PHE A 631 22.22 -0.66 8.91
C PHE A 631 23.56 -1.20 8.42
N VAL A 632 24.50 -0.28 8.24
CA VAL A 632 25.93 -0.56 8.04
C VAL A 632 26.75 0.41 8.90
N ASP A 633 27.90 -0.06 9.38
CA ASP A 633 28.86 0.72 10.17
C ASP A 633 30.14 0.88 9.34
N ASP A 634 30.71 2.08 9.31
CA ASP A 634 32.08 2.32 8.86
C ASP A 634 32.75 3.38 9.77
N TYR A 635 34.07 3.60 9.66
CA TYR A 635 34.81 4.48 10.56
C TYR A 635 35.94 5.30 9.93
N VAL A 636 36.24 6.43 10.57
CA VAL A 636 37.48 7.20 10.39
C VAL A 636 38.42 6.93 11.58
N THR A 637 39.72 6.83 11.33
CA THR A 637 40.76 6.79 12.38
C THR A 637 41.61 8.05 12.27
N ILE A 638 41.91 8.68 13.40
CA ILE A 638 42.63 9.96 13.50
C ILE A 638 43.69 9.82 14.59
N HIS A 639 44.94 10.17 14.32
CA HIS A 639 46.01 10.16 15.31
C HIS A 639 46.25 11.57 15.86
N VAL A 640 46.62 11.70 17.13
CA VAL A 640 46.70 12.98 17.84
C VAL A 640 48.16 13.34 18.12
N ASP A 641 48.58 14.51 17.65
CA ASP A 641 49.88 15.08 17.98
C ASP A 641 49.85 16.60 17.73
N SER A 642 49.88 17.35 18.82
CA SER A 642 49.97 18.82 18.89
C SER A 642 51.36 19.31 19.27
N SER A 643 52.31 18.40 19.50
CA SER A 643 53.69 18.71 19.87
C SER A 643 54.57 18.89 18.60
N PRO A 644 55.48 19.87 18.56
CA PRO A 644 56.52 19.92 17.53
C PRO A 644 57.68 18.97 17.90
N PRO A 645 58.46 18.49 16.91
CA PRO A 645 59.58 17.59 17.17
C PRO A 645 60.64 18.22 18.09
N VAL A 646 61.30 17.41 18.91
CA VAL A 646 62.45 17.82 19.73
C VAL A 646 63.71 17.82 18.87
N ILE A 647 64.61 18.78 19.09
CA ILE A 647 65.98 18.81 18.55
C ILE A 647 66.92 19.15 19.71
N GLU A 648 67.91 18.31 19.97
CA GLU A 648 68.89 18.45 21.05
C GLU A 648 70.26 17.88 20.64
N ASP A 649 71.26 17.94 21.53
CA ASP A 649 72.61 17.37 21.35
C ASP A 649 73.30 17.71 20.01
N ILE A 650 73.09 18.93 19.48
CA ILE A 650 73.76 19.38 18.25
C ILE A 650 75.23 19.66 18.57
N PHE A 651 76.14 18.96 17.89
CA PHE A 651 77.58 19.09 18.01
C PHE A 651 78.30 18.84 16.67
N LEU A 652 79.59 19.13 16.61
CA LEU A 652 80.49 18.55 15.61
C LEU A 652 81.07 17.23 16.11
N SER A 653 81.39 16.34 15.17
CA SER A 653 82.11 15.10 15.37
C SER A 653 83.43 15.10 14.59
N ARG A 654 84.54 14.68 15.23
CA ARG A 654 85.82 14.45 14.53
C ARG A 654 86.55 13.21 15.01
N GLY A 655 86.52 12.17 14.18
CA GLY A 655 87.19 10.89 14.40
C GLY A 655 86.91 10.18 15.74
N GLY A 656 85.77 10.31 16.42
CA GLY A 656 84.48 10.93 16.15
C GLY A 656 84.04 11.68 17.40
N VAL A 657 84.80 12.69 17.84
CA VAL A 657 84.52 13.41 19.09
C VAL A 657 83.22 14.22 18.98
N ASP A 658 82.09 13.58 19.28
CA ASP A 658 80.70 14.03 19.10
C ASP A 658 80.25 15.17 20.07
N THR A 659 81.17 15.95 20.62
CA THR A 659 80.87 17.06 21.54
C THR A 659 81.70 18.32 21.25
N LEU A 660 82.16 18.50 20.01
CA LEU A 660 82.94 19.66 19.60
C LEU A 660 82.01 20.82 19.19
N ALA A 661 82.39 22.06 19.55
CA ALA A 661 81.72 23.29 19.12
C ALA A 661 82.59 24.18 18.21
N VAL A 662 83.79 23.70 17.87
CA VAL A 662 84.78 24.44 17.08
C VAL A 662 85.32 23.51 16.00
N HIS A 663 85.35 24.00 14.76
CA HIS A 663 85.85 23.25 13.62
C HIS A 663 87.33 23.55 13.39
N HIS A 664 88.14 22.50 13.48
CA HIS A 664 89.62 22.52 13.48
C HIS A 664 90.30 22.80 12.11
N SER A 665 89.52 23.05 11.06
CA SER A 665 89.98 23.10 9.68
C SER A 665 89.33 24.24 8.93
N GLN A 666 90.06 24.80 7.96
CA GLN A 666 89.49 25.77 7.03
C GLN A 666 88.59 25.09 5.99
N ASP A 667 88.72 23.78 5.73
CA ASP A 667 87.82 23.07 4.81
C ASP A 667 86.50 22.72 5.52
N LEU A 668 85.39 23.31 5.07
CA LEU A 668 84.06 23.10 5.66
C LEU A 668 83.42 21.76 5.24
N PHE A 669 84.01 21.03 4.29
CA PHE A 669 83.58 19.68 3.91
C PHE A 669 84.17 18.59 4.82
N GLU A 670 85.18 18.92 5.64
CA GLU A 670 85.69 18.03 6.69
C GLU A 670 84.82 18.05 7.97
N MET A 671 83.82 18.94 8.02
CA MET A 671 82.92 19.10 9.16
C MET A 671 81.83 18.03 9.14
N THR A 672 81.79 17.17 10.16
CA THR A 672 80.65 16.26 10.39
C THR A 672 79.82 16.79 11.54
N VAL A 673 78.53 17.00 11.30
CA VAL A 673 77.56 17.57 12.25
C VAL A 673 76.69 16.43 12.75
N VAL A 674 76.57 16.27 14.06
CA VAL A 674 75.79 15.22 14.73
C VAL A 674 74.76 15.87 15.65
N PHE A 675 73.57 15.28 15.75
CA PHE A 675 72.47 15.83 16.56
C PHE A 675 71.42 14.77 16.90
N SER A 676 70.61 15.04 17.92
CA SER A 676 69.39 14.30 18.22
C SER A 676 68.18 15.06 17.69
N ALA A 677 67.29 14.40 16.94
CA ALA A 677 65.98 14.92 16.58
C ALA A 677 64.95 13.79 16.64
N TYR A 678 63.80 14.01 17.28
CA TYR A 678 62.77 12.98 17.43
C TYR A 678 61.40 13.57 17.71
N ASP A 679 60.37 12.73 17.60
CA ASP A 679 58.99 13.07 17.93
C ASP A 679 58.26 11.82 18.43
N ASP A 680 57.85 11.82 19.70
CA ASP A 680 57.34 10.61 20.38
C ASP A 680 55.87 10.26 20.06
N HIS A 681 55.19 11.06 19.21
CA HIS A 681 53.75 10.94 18.96
C HIS A 681 53.41 10.70 17.48
N SER A 682 53.97 11.50 16.57
CA SER A 682 53.83 11.32 15.11
C SER A 682 55.11 10.93 14.39
N GLY A 683 56.29 11.10 15.01
CA GLY A 683 57.56 10.69 14.41
C GLY A 683 58.01 11.64 13.28
N LEU A 684 59.25 11.48 12.81
CA LEU A 684 59.82 12.46 11.88
C LEU A 684 59.36 12.25 10.43
N HIS A 685 58.93 13.35 9.82
CA HIS A 685 58.64 13.43 8.39
C HIS A 685 59.90 13.79 7.59
N ASN A 686 60.54 14.90 7.94
CA ASN A 686 61.69 15.46 7.24
C ASN A 686 62.63 16.25 8.17
N ILE A 687 63.90 16.38 7.80
CA ILE A 687 64.89 17.22 8.48
C ILE A 687 65.67 18.03 7.44
N HIS A 688 65.65 19.35 7.58
CA HIS A 688 66.38 20.29 6.75
C HIS A 688 67.48 20.97 7.57
N TRP A 689 68.62 21.31 6.95
CA TRP A 689 69.69 22.10 7.58
C TRP A 689 70.12 23.26 6.68
N GLU A 690 70.51 24.35 7.31
CA GLU A 690 71.04 25.57 6.69
C GLU A 690 72.29 26.04 7.47
N LEU A 691 73.37 26.39 6.79
CA LEU A 691 74.55 27.03 7.40
C LEU A 691 74.52 28.54 7.10
N HIS A 692 74.49 29.37 8.14
CA HIS A 692 74.47 30.82 8.03
C HIS A 692 75.80 31.45 8.45
N ASP A 693 76.06 32.65 7.93
CA ASP A 693 77.08 33.54 8.48
C ASP A 693 76.63 34.16 9.82
N MET A 694 77.52 34.25 10.81
CA MET A 694 77.18 34.90 12.08
C MET A 694 77.19 36.44 11.99
N ALA A 695 77.94 37.03 11.04
CA ALA A 695 78.04 38.47 10.85
C ALA A 695 76.90 39.04 9.98
N ASP A 696 76.38 38.26 9.03
CA ASP A 696 75.13 38.55 8.31
C ASP A 696 74.20 37.31 8.25
N PRO A 697 73.25 37.18 9.20
CA PRO A 697 72.25 36.11 9.25
C PRO A 697 71.44 35.89 7.96
N ALA A 698 71.39 36.85 7.03
CA ALA A 698 70.71 36.71 5.74
C ALA A 698 71.54 35.92 4.70
N VAL A 699 72.82 35.66 4.97
CA VAL A 699 73.72 34.89 4.08
C VAL A 699 73.67 33.41 4.45
N VAL A 700 73.06 32.60 3.59
CA VAL A 700 73.10 31.13 3.65
C VAL A 700 74.27 30.62 2.82
N HIS A 701 75.25 30.04 3.51
CA HIS A 701 76.47 29.47 2.96
C HIS A 701 76.28 28.05 2.42
N GLY A 702 75.23 27.35 2.83
CA GLY A 702 74.83 26.04 2.29
C GLY A 702 73.55 25.52 2.92
N GLU A 703 72.92 24.54 2.27
CA GLU A 703 71.67 23.94 2.72
C GLU A 703 71.56 22.45 2.31
N GLY A 704 70.71 21.68 2.98
CA GLY A 704 70.44 20.30 2.57
C GLY A 704 69.32 19.61 3.36
N GLN A 705 68.99 18.41 2.91
CA GLN A 705 68.08 17.50 3.64
C GLN A 705 68.90 16.41 4.32
N VAL A 706 68.60 16.11 5.58
CA VAL A 706 69.08 14.90 6.27
C VAL A 706 68.00 13.85 6.15
N ALA A 707 68.36 12.65 5.69
CA ALA A 707 67.40 11.56 5.65
C ALA A 707 66.95 11.21 7.07
N VAL A 708 65.63 11.27 7.32
CA VAL A 708 64.99 10.40 8.31
C VAL A 708 65.20 8.98 7.81
N ARG A 709 66.39 8.41 8.10
CA ARG A 709 66.95 7.20 7.47
C ARG A 709 65.86 6.14 7.41
N ARG A 710 65.53 5.55 6.25
CA ARG A 710 64.46 4.52 6.14
C ARG A 710 64.89 3.04 5.98
N PRO A 711 65.89 2.53 6.77
CA PRO A 711 66.09 1.08 7.01
C PRO A 711 65.09 0.39 7.98
N SER A 712 65.37 -0.88 8.32
CA SER A 712 64.47 -1.98 7.91
C SER A 712 64.93 -3.39 8.35
N THR A 713 64.41 -4.45 7.72
CA THR A 713 64.91 -5.85 7.80
C THR A 713 66.40 -6.03 7.49
N LEU A 714 67.07 -5.04 6.89
CA LEU A 714 68.51 -5.02 6.65
C LEU A 714 69.31 -4.38 7.81
N HIS A 715 68.66 -3.64 8.70
CA HIS A 715 69.26 -2.87 9.80
C HIS A 715 68.29 -2.83 11.00
N PRO A 716 68.22 -3.89 11.83
CA PRO A 716 67.19 -4.04 12.88
C PRO A 716 67.54 -3.37 14.22
N GLU A 717 68.70 -2.71 14.34
CA GLU A 717 69.27 -2.28 15.63
C GLU A 717 68.68 -0.96 16.14
N CYS A 718 67.41 -0.99 16.58
CA CYS A 718 66.67 0.18 17.09
C CYS A 718 66.36 0.12 18.62
N PRO A 719 67.34 -0.11 19.52
CA PRO A 719 67.05 -0.19 20.96
C PRO A 719 66.84 1.20 21.59
N PRO A 720 65.86 1.38 22.50
CA PRO A 720 65.83 2.54 23.39
C PRO A 720 67.13 2.65 24.21
N PRO A 721 67.64 3.87 24.47
CA PRO A 721 67.02 5.18 24.23
C PRO A 721 67.22 5.75 22.81
N PHE A 722 67.98 5.08 21.93
CA PHE A 722 68.32 5.61 20.60
C PHE A 722 67.15 5.61 19.61
N CYS A 723 65.99 5.09 20.02
CA CYS A 723 64.77 5.02 19.23
C CYS A 723 63.53 5.47 19.99
N THR A 724 62.66 6.09 19.21
CA THR A 724 61.28 6.47 19.48
C THR A 724 60.36 5.57 18.66
N CYS A 725 59.43 4.87 19.29
CA CYS A 725 58.41 4.08 18.57
C CYS A 725 57.04 4.69 18.85
N ILE A 726 56.40 5.21 17.81
CA ILE A 726 55.15 5.98 17.96
C ILE A 726 53.96 5.04 18.16
N PRO A 727 52.85 5.51 18.78
CA PRO A 727 51.67 4.67 18.98
C PRO A 727 51.07 4.15 17.67
N LYS A 728 51.03 4.98 16.61
CA LYS A 728 50.58 4.59 15.26
C LYS A 728 51.45 3.46 14.68
N ASP A 729 50.82 2.34 14.33
CA ASP A 729 51.40 1.19 13.62
C ASP A 729 52.70 0.58 14.20
N GLU A 730 53.12 0.97 15.41
CA GLU A 730 54.43 0.63 16.00
C GLU A 730 55.63 1.06 15.13
N GLU A 731 55.48 2.13 14.35
CA GLU A 731 56.58 2.71 13.57
C GLU A 731 57.69 3.24 14.49
N CYS A 732 58.90 2.68 14.36
CA CYS A 732 60.08 3.15 15.08
C CYS A 732 60.96 4.08 14.23
N TYR A 733 61.31 5.21 14.83
CA TYR A 733 62.20 6.26 14.35
C TYR A 733 63.43 6.29 15.27
N PHE A 734 64.65 6.14 14.74
CA PHE A 734 65.85 6.45 15.54
C PHE A 734 65.93 7.96 15.80
N ARG A 735 66.57 8.37 16.89
CA ARG A 735 66.69 9.77 17.33
C ARG A 735 67.92 10.51 16.80
N ASN A 736 69.07 9.84 16.70
CA ASN A 736 70.31 10.51 16.31
C ASN A 736 70.41 10.66 14.78
N HIS A 737 71.04 11.74 14.32
CA HIS A 737 71.25 12.04 12.91
C HIS A 737 72.64 12.66 12.70
N GLU A 738 73.16 12.53 11.47
CA GLU A 738 74.42 13.14 11.06
C GLU A 738 74.32 13.74 9.65
N PHE A 739 75.16 14.74 9.35
CA PHE A 739 75.49 15.10 7.97
C PHE A 739 76.91 15.68 7.84
N THR A 740 77.47 15.51 6.65
CA THR A 740 78.68 16.19 6.19
C THR A 740 78.28 17.09 5.02
N PRO A 741 78.61 18.41 5.03
CA PRO A 741 78.45 19.28 3.89
C PRO A 741 79.34 18.84 2.72
N ASP A 742 78.92 19.14 1.48
CA ASP A 742 79.73 18.87 0.29
C ASP A 742 79.53 19.96 -0.78
N ALA A 743 80.36 19.94 -1.82
CA ALA A 743 80.40 20.95 -2.87
C ALA A 743 79.11 21.09 -3.72
N ASN A 744 78.12 20.20 -3.57
CA ASN A 744 76.79 20.34 -4.18
C ASN A 744 75.77 21.01 -3.25
N LYS A 745 76.08 21.11 -1.94
CA LYS A 745 75.22 21.66 -0.87
C LYS A 745 75.68 23.02 -0.35
N MET A 746 76.82 23.52 -0.81
CA MET A 746 77.54 24.64 -0.21
C MET A 746 78.05 25.64 -1.26
N ASN A 747 77.87 26.92 -0.98
CA ASN A 747 78.36 28.05 -1.77
C ASN A 747 79.83 28.41 -1.44
N ILE A 748 80.33 27.98 -0.28
CA ILE A 748 81.73 28.11 0.13
C ILE A 748 82.33 26.75 0.51
N SER A 749 83.58 26.51 0.12
CA SER A 749 84.37 25.35 0.58
C SER A 749 85.17 25.66 1.84
N THR A 750 85.36 26.94 2.15
CA THR A 750 86.46 27.37 3.01
C THR A 750 86.00 28.42 4.01
N GLY A 751 86.11 28.09 5.30
CA GLY A 751 85.82 28.97 6.42
C GLY A 751 86.98 29.92 6.73
N THR A 752 86.71 30.97 7.50
CA THR A 752 87.74 31.93 7.96
C THR A 752 88.07 31.69 9.43
N HIS A 753 89.35 31.69 9.80
CA HIS A 753 89.80 31.54 11.19
C HIS A 753 89.39 32.75 12.06
N ASP A 754 88.96 32.50 13.31
CA ASP A 754 88.36 33.50 14.23
C ASP A 754 87.09 34.15 13.62
N HIS A 755 86.35 33.38 12.82
CA HIS A 755 85.00 33.71 12.31
C HIS A 755 84.00 32.65 12.75
N ASP A 756 82.80 33.11 13.09
CA ASP A 756 81.68 32.29 13.53
C ASP A 756 80.68 32.03 12.39
N TYR A 757 80.16 30.80 12.38
CA TYR A 757 78.99 30.39 11.61
C TYR A 757 77.93 29.85 12.57
N TYR A 758 76.68 29.71 12.11
CA TYR A 758 75.71 28.90 12.83
C TYR A 758 74.90 28.00 11.90
N ILE A 759 74.66 26.78 12.34
CA ILE A 759 73.75 25.85 11.69
C ILE A 759 72.35 26.04 12.26
N VAL A 760 71.36 26.10 11.39
CA VAL A 760 69.94 25.91 11.72
C VAL A 760 69.56 24.49 11.29
N ILE A 761 68.94 23.72 12.19
CA ILE A 761 68.32 22.44 11.88
C ILE A 761 66.82 22.61 12.04
N THR A 762 66.05 22.39 10.98
CA THR A 762 64.58 22.42 11.00
C THR A 762 64.05 20.99 10.88
N ALA A 763 63.52 20.43 11.97
CA ALA A 763 62.83 19.15 11.96
C ALA A 763 61.32 19.36 11.73
N THR A 764 60.70 18.44 10.99
CA THR A 764 59.26 18.39 10.73
C THR A 764 58.75 17.00 11.10
N ASN A 765 57.70 16.91 11.92
CA ASN A 765 57.05 15.64 12.26
C ASN A 765 55.94 15.27 11.27
N ASN A 766 55.36 14.07 11.36
CA ASN A 766 54.31 13.62 10.42
C ASN A 766 52.96 14.34 10.63
N ALA A 767 52.75 14.98 11.78
CA ALA A 767 51.67 15.93 12.00
C ALA A 767 51.89 17.31 11.31
N MET A 768 53.04 17.49 10.65
CA MET A 768 53.49 18.71 9.95
C MET A 768 53.78 19.90 10.88
N LEU A 769 54.06 19.62 12.15
CA LEU A 769 54.58 20.57 13.12
C LEU A 769 56.11 20.62 13.04
N GLN A 770 56.68 21.78 13.36
CA GLN A 770 58.10 22.08 13.12
C GLN A 770 58.78 22.69 14.34
N SER A 771 60.07 22.41 14.49
CA SER A 771 60.96 23.06 15.44
C SER A 771 62.28 23.44 14.76
N GLN A 772 63.02 24.37 15.39
CA GLN A 772 64.34 24.79 14.92
C GLN A 772 65.37 24.72 16.04
N GLY A 773 66.37 23.85 15.86
CA GLY A 773 67.60 23.84 16.63
C GLY A 773 68.62 24.80 16.00
N ARG A 774 69.47 25.42 16.83
CA ARG A 774 70.57 26.28 16.35
C ARG A 774 71.85 25.97 17.10
N PHE A 775 72.96 25.94 16.36
CA PHE A 775 74.28 25.63 16.91
C PHE A 775 75.36 26.53 16.29
N GLN A 776 76.15 27.20 17.14
CA GLN A 776 77.27 28.04 16.70
C GLN A 776 78.52 27.18 16.49
N ILE A 777 79.26 27.48 15.43
CA ILE A 777 80.54 26.84 15.10
C ILE A 777 81.55 27.94 14.80
N THR A 778 82.59 28.03 15.63
CA THR A 778 83.77 28.84 15.34
C THR A 778 84.74 28.03 14.47
N VAL A 779 85.44 28.66 13.53
CA VAL A 779 86.55 28.02 12.80
C VAL A 779 87.88 28.38 13.45
N ASP A 780 88.55 27.36 13.99
CA ASP A 780 89.89 27.45 14.55
C ASP A 780 90.87 26.64 13.70
N THR A 781 91.99 27.25 13.33
CA THR A 781 93.12 26.57 12.67
C THR A 781 94.45 26.94 13.30
N SER A 782 94.40 27.53 14.50
CA SER A 782 95.58 27.76 15.30
C SER A 782 95.94 26.49 16.09
N PRO A 783 97.23 26.26 16.40
CA PRO A 783 97.62 25.31 17.43
C PRO A 783 97.56 26.00 18.80
N PRO A 784 97.19 25.27 19.88
CA PRO A 784 97.21 25.81 21.24
C PRO A 784 98.52 26.49 21.59
N LEU A 785 98.44 27.64 22.25
CA LEU A 785 99.62 28.43 22.61
C LEU A 785 100.52 27.60 23.54
N PRO A 786 101.85 27.59 23.29
CA PRO A 786 102.78 26.78 24.05
C PRO A 786 102.87 27.28 25.50
N GLY A 787 102.49 26.42 26.43
CA GLY A 787 102.70 26.62 27.85
C GLY A 787 104.09 26.18 28.32
N HIS A 788 104.21 26.03 29.64
CA HIS A 788 105.40 25.51 30.31
C HIS A 788 105.13 24.11 30.85
N VAL A 789 106.12 23.23 30.71
CA VAL A 789 106.16 21.91 31.35
C VAL A 789 107.30 21.96 32.35
N HIS A 790 107.05 21.47 33.56
CA HIS A 790 107.97 21.47 34.69
C HIS A 790 108.23 20.05 35.16
N ASP A 791 109.46 19.74 35.55
CA ASP A 791 109.86 18.52 36.24
C ASP A 791 109.71 18.65 37.77
N SER A 792 108.67 19.35 38.20
CA SER A 792 108.30 19.63 39.60
C SER A 792 106.80 19.36 39.84
N LEU A 793 106.37 19.39 41.11
CA LEU A 793 104.95 19.43 41.45
C LEU A 793 104.32 20.78 41.07
N PRO A 794 102.99 20.85 40.85
CA PRO A 794 102.31 22.10 40.56
C PRO A 794 102.61 23.19 41.61
N ALA A 795 103.04 24.36 41.15
CA ALA A 795 103.50 25.51 41.93
C ALA A 795 104.82 25.32 42.73
N GLU A 796 105.61 24.27 42.47
CA GLU A 796 107.02 24.18 42.86
C GLU A 796 107.93 24.63 41.70
N THR A 797 109.11 25.19 42.01
CA THR A 797 110.11 25.59 40.99
C THR A 797 110.66 24.37 40.26
N ASP A 798 110.94 24.50 38.95
CA ASP A 798 111.70 23.55 38.11
C ASP A 798 112.86 22.87 38.86
N LEU A 799 113.03 21.57 38.65
CA LEU A 799 113.95 20.69 39.38
C LEU A 799 114.81 19.86 38.41
N ASP A 800 115.89 20.47 37.88
CA ASP A 800 116.89 19.88 36.96
C ASP A 800 117.22 18.38 37.18
N PHE A 801 117.16 17.91 38.44
CA PHE A 801 117.40 16.51 38.82
C PHE A 801 116.49 16.05 39.96
N GLN A 802 115.59 15.11 39.68
CA GLN A 802 114.89 14.31 40.70
C GLN A 802 115.71 13.06 41.10
N GLN A 803 115.50 12.56 42.33
CA GLN A 803 116.24 11.41 42.88
C GLN A 803 115.35 10.23 43.34
N ASP A 804 114.02 10.36 43.27
CA ASP A 804 113.10 9.26 43.58
C ASP A 804 112.89 8.34 42.36
N SER A 805 112.37 7.15 42.64
CA SER A 805 111.83 6.18 41.71
C SER A 805 110.54 6.62 41.01
N ILE A 806 109.83 7.62 41.56
CA ILE A 806 108.66 8.25 40.95
C ILE A 806 109.08 9.63 40.43
N ILE A 807 109.06 9.81 39.10
CA ILE A 807 109.29 11.11 38.47
C ILE A 807 107.99 11.90 38.49
N GLN A 808 108.04 13.13 38.99
CA GLN A 808 106.93 14.07 39.03
C GLN A 808 107.08 15.09 37.91
N ALA A 809 105.97 15.46 37.28
CA ALA A 809 105.92 16.51 36.27
C ALA A 809 104.58 17.23 36.35
N SER A 810 104.57 18.50 35.97
CA SER A 810 103.38 19.34 35.88
C SER A 810 103.46 20.25 34.67
N TRP A 811 102.34 20.88 34.28
CA TRP A 811 102.30 21.78 33.14
C TRP A 811 101.23 22.86 33.33
N GLU A 812 101.54 24.08 32.89
CA GLU A 812 100.65 25.23 32.98
C GLU A 812 100.80 26.16 31.76
N GLY A 813 99.95 27.18 31.64
CA GLY A 813 100.02 28.18 30.58
C GLY A 813 99.60 27.71 29.17
N PHE A 814 99.46 26.39 28.94
CA PHE A 814 98.92 25.84 27.72
C PHE A 814 97.45 26.23 27.57
N PHE A 815 97.19 27.14 26.64
CA PHE A 815 95.89 27.75 26.43
C PHE A 815 95.64 27.95 24.95
N ASP A 816 94.42 27.67 24.53
CA ASP A 816 93.91 28.00 23.22
C ASP A 816 92.70 28.94 23.44
N ARG A 817 92.64 30.05 22.71
CA ARG A 817 91.62 31.10 22.94
C ARG A 817 90.30 30.74 22.25
N GLU A 818 90.37 30.02 21.14
CA GLU A 818 89.29 29.79 20.19
C GLU A 818 88.62 28.43 20.45
N SER A 819 89.41 27.37 20.64
CA SER A 819 88.92 26.00 20.90
C SER A 819 89.13 25.50 22.34
N GLY A 820 90.14 26.01 23.04
CA GLY A 820 90.54 25.51 24.36
C GLY A 820 91.26 24.15 24.30
N VAL A 821 91.96 23.78 25.38
CA VAL A 821 92.75 22.53 25.42
C VAL A 821 91.92 21.36 25.96
N ILE A 822 91.39 20.54 25.05
CA ILE A 822 90.47 19.43 25.38
C ILE A 822 91.09 18.30 26.20
N PHE A 823 92.39 18.00 26.02
CA PHE A 823 93.15 17.07 26.86
C PHE A 823 94.65 17.34 26.76
N TYR A 824 95.39 16.80 27.73
CA TYR A 824 96.84 16.82 27.75
C TYR A 824 97.40 15.41 27.67
N MET A 825 98.63 15.34 27.20
CA MET A 825 99.35 14.10 27.03
C MET A 825 100.78 14.25 27.53
N TYR A 826 101.40 13.12 27.86
CA TYR A 826 102.81 13.06 28.18
C TYR A 826 103.36 11.66 27.83
N GLY A 827 104.62 11.43 28.17
CA GLY A 827 105.28 10.15 27.98
C GLY A 827 106.67 10.23 28.58
N PHE A 828 107.53 9.27 28.23
CA PHE A 828 108.56 8.63 29.06
C PHE A 828 109.67 7.92 28.18
N ALA A 829 110.53 8.57 27.35
CA ALA A 829 111.68 7.89 26.65
C ALA A 829 113.03 8.64 26.45
N GLU A 830 114.16 7.90 26.40
CA GLU A 830 115.56 8.42 26.46
C GLU A 830 116.06 9.25 25.25
N GLU A 831 115.28 9.34 24.17
CA GLU A 831 115.60 10.04 22.92
C GLU A 831 114.38 10.87 22.47
N CYS A 832 114.55 11.83 21.57
CA CYS A 832 113.45 12.64 21.04
C CYS A 832 112.42 11.77 20.31
N LEU A 833 111.12 11.96 20.60
CA LEU A 833 110.07 11.08 20.14
C LEU A 833 109.24 11.65 18.99
N THR A 834 108.59 10.74 18.27
CA THR A 834 107.52 11.00 17.31
C THR A 834 106.15 10.91 17.99
N LEU A 835 105.12 11.49 17.34
CA LEU A 835 103.74 11.55 17.85
C LEU A 835 103.13 10.16 18.14
N GLU A 836 103.62 9.10 17.50
CA GLU A 836 103.12 7.73 17.56
C GLU A 836 103.46 6.98 18.87
N ASN A 837 104.45 7.43 19.65
CA ASN A 837 105.18 6.58 20.60
C ASN A 837 104.64 6.54 22.06
N VAL A 838 103.43 7.03 22.38
CA VAL A 838 103.23 7.66 23.70
C VAL A 838 101.81 7.70 24.35
N THR A 839 101.68 8.42 25.49
CA THR A 839 100.68 8.32 26.58
C THR A 839 99.44 9.25 26.57
N GLN A 840 98.20 8.77 26.37
CA GLN A 840 96.97 9.57 26.46
C GLN A 840 96.25 9.51 27.83
N PHE A 841 95.82 10.67 28.35
CA PHE A 841 95.12 10.80 29.63
C PHE A 841 94.01 11.88 29.61
N GLY A 842 93.03 11.73 30.51
CA GLY A 842 92.01 12.74 30.79
C GLY A 842 92.33 13.54 32.07
N ASN A 843 91.66 14.68 32.25
CA ASN A 843 92.07 15.78 33.14
C ASN A 843 92.04 15.54 34.67
N ASN A 844 92.09 14.30 35.18
CA ASN A 844 92.28 14.01 36.61
C ASN A 844 92.66 12.53 36.89
N LEU A 845 93.94 12.25 37.21
CA LEU A 845 94.37 11.13 38.07
C LEU A 845 95.90 11.16 38.29
N THR A 846 96.35 10.73 39.48
CA THR A 846 97.79 10.55 39.76
C THR A 846 98.23 9.13 39.38
N VAL A 847 99.22 9.02 38.50
CA VAL A 847 99.84 7.74 38.11
C VAL A 847 101.02 7.42 39.04
N ARG A 848 101.36 6.14 39.20
CA ARG A 848 102.54 5.61 39.91
C ARG A 848 103.33 4.69 38.99
#